data_AF-A0A9P4WB42-F1
#
_entry.id   AF-A0A9P4WB42-F1
#
_cell.length_a   1.000
_cell.length_b   1.000
_cell.length_c   1.000
_cell.angle_alpha   90.00
_cell.angle_beta   90.00
_cell.angle_gamma   90.00
#
_symmetry.space_group_name_H-M   'P 1'
#
loop_
_entity.id
_entity.type
_entity.pdbx_description
1 polymer ?
#
loop_
_entity_poly.entity_id
_entity_poly.type
_entity_poly.pdbx_seq_one_letter_code
_entity_poly.pdbx_strand_id
1 'polypeptide(L)'
;MRSSVLIGFAAGFASQAYAACSSALSIDDFSKYSSNTNSLGSWTSDDASMSSIKASNGVLSFKPKADSYFYETFDCQAASSNKYDSIKFDIKGVAGGSGTLEIQTKSSCSASAYTSYYTQFSVSGSTQTVTIPLSQFTGANANAVTGFVWSGFSSTTATWEMSKIQFGCSGATGGATGGVSSTVRSTASTGAATRTTLTTAAAPTGTCAASLIDDWTSQSRLTFMYYNALLKPSSSDGSPLTLTVGKPSKNRVEIAPKDTSGYFYSQFGCFNAQSKGHAGISLRIKAPRGATFSIQLDSSSSCDPTVAKSFFQSTSELGWTFDGTEKLYTIPFSKFSGLDTTKLTTVLFSTFTQTVSFGPMAFYCGTSGEYVVSTTEPNTAPTATVAAPTGTAAAYVIDKFASADSNAQGFWHGGDDGMGLTYSGGLTIKSTDADYSFYTQVSGSCSDFSKYKGSYLHIAYSGSTKFTVSFQQHNSACNADIAPYPYTWDSVEASRYAKNGHIYIPISHFNIDLTKAIGFALKGFYSQDSVKLTVMEIVPSVPAGFVIPNDEESGDLVFACKRPNSFAFAIDDGQPDLAQEVLKIIREENIKVTFFTVGAPLLDESTNLTNVYKEMQAAGHQLAMHSFTHPKMEGLPDYSSIDWEYNEDIKAMKSQFGIETSYFRPPFGTEGARMRSRLAKSVGKKPTITNWSVDVEDWLWAETDTPEQQLTAFQRDVNKGGNLVVLHYLYPSTVSYLRQFIQIAKGTGKQLMRVDQCMMDPNAPAL
;
A
#
# COMPACT_ATOMS: atom_id res chain seq x y z
N MET A 1 48.59 -0.83 -37.40
CA MET A 1 49.60 -0.17 -36.55
C MET A 1 48.96 1.02 -35.84
N ARG A 2 48.78 0.94 -34.52
CA ARG A 2 49.05 2.04 -33.59
C ARG A 2 48.93 1.53 -32.15
N SER A 3 49.90 1.96 -31.36
CA SER A 3 50.43 1.38 -30.14
C SER A 3 49.55 1.46 -28.90
N SER A 4 49.70 0.45 -28.05
CA SER A 4 49.32 0.40 -26.65
C SER A 4 50.15 1.39 -25.81
N VAL A 5 49.50 2.12 -24.91
CA VAL A 5 50.13 2.74 -23.73
C VAL A 5 49.17 2.60 -22.55
N LEU A 6 49.55 1.77 -21.59
CA LEU A 6 48.98 1.73 -20.23
C LEU A 6 49.58 2.88 -19.42
N ILE A 7 48.73 3.70 -18.80
CA ILE A 7 49.11 4.60 -17.70
C ILE A 7 48.17 4.30 -16.53
N GLY A 8 48.73 3.77 -15.45
CA GLY A 8 48.04 3.64 -14.17
C GLY A 8 48.02 5.00 -13.46
N PHE A 9 46.86 5.36 -12.93
CA PHE A 9 46.72 6.42 -11.95
C PHE A 9 46.20 5.81 -10.65
N ALA A 10 47.10 5.75 -9.65
CA ALA A 10 46.74 5.57 -8.26
C ALA A 10 46.22 6.91 -7.74
N ALA A 11 44.93 6.97 -7.39
CA ALA A 11 44.38 8.09 -6.63
C ALA A 11 44.51 7.77 -5.13
N GLY A 12 45.51 8.37 -4.49
CA GLY A 12 45.59 8.45 -3.04
C GLY A 12 44.53 9.40 -2.51
N PHE A 13 43.67 8.92 -1.62
CA PHE A 13 42.78 9.77 -0.84
C PHE A 13 43.61 10.53 0.20
N ALA A 14 43.79 11.83 -0.02
CA ALA A 14 44.27 12.74 1.01
C ALA A 14 43.19 12.87 2.09
N SER A 15 43.52 12.44 3.30
CA SER A 15 42.73 12.72 4.51
C SER A 15 42.74 14.22 4.79
N GLN A 16 41.60 14.89 4.62
CA GLN A 16 41.40 16.20 5.24
C GLN A 16 41.31 16.00 6.76
N ALA A 17 42.33 16.46 7.47
CA ALA A 17 42.24 16.65 8.91
C ALA A 17 41.42 17.93 9.16
N TYR A 18 40.17 17.78 9.61
CA TYR A 18 39.38 18.90 10.11
C TYR A 18 39.86 19.33 11.49
N ALA A 19 40.13 20.62 11.64
CA ALA A 19 40.54 21.26 12.89
C ALA A 19 39.41 21.18 13.95
N ALA A 20 39.80 21.10 15.21
CA ALA A 20 38.92 21.06 16.38
C ALA A 20 37.95 22.26 16.44
N CYS A 21 36.74 22.05 16.97
CA CYS A 21 35.70 23.06 17.19
C CYS A 21 36.23 24.41 17.68
N SER A 22 36.25 25.42 16.79
CA SER A 22 36.59 26.82 17.11
C SER A 22 35.36 27.68 17.43
N SER A 23 34.16 27.24 17.05
CA SER A 23 32.88 27.92 17.27
C SER A 23 31.70 26.95 17.20
N ALA A 24 30.62 27.24 17.92
CA ALA A 24 29.37 26.47 17.86
C ALA A 24 28.82 26.43 16.44
N LEU A 25 28.21 25.30 16.04
CA LEU A 25 27.54 25.18 14.75
C LEU A 25 26.06 25.53 14.95
N SER A 26 25.63 26.66 14.38
CA SER A 26 24.23 27.09 14.38
C SER A 26 23.41 26.14 13.51
N ILE A 27 22.50 25.39 14.12
CA ILE A 27 21.55 24.52 13.43
C ILE A 27 20.35 25.37 13.01
N ASP A 28 19.75 26.09 13.96
CA ASP A 28 18.67 27.03 13.66
C ASP A 28 18.68 28.28 14.56
N ASP A 29 18.56 29.43 13.92
CA ASP A 29 18.33 30.74 14.52
C ASP A 29 16.89 31.24 14.29
N PHE A 30 16.04 30.41 13.66
CA PHE A 30 14.65 30.64 13.29
C PHE A 30 14.38 31.86 12.42
N SER A 31 15.41 32.46 11.82
CA SER A 31 15.24 33.57 10.87
C SER A 31 14.56 33.15 9.57
N LYS A 32 14.61 31.85 9.23
CA LYS A 32 14.09 31.25 7.99
C LYS A 32 12.91 30.29 8.19
N TYR A 33 12.37 30.20 9.42
CA TYR A 33 11.27 29.28 9.74
C TYR A 33 10.01 29.49 8.89
N SER A 34 9.72 30.72 8.44
CA SER A 34 8.58 30.98 7.53
C SER A 34 8.72 30.33 6.15
N SER A 35 9.93 29.92 5.78
CA SER A 35 10.24 29.14 4.58
C SER A 35 10.60 27.69 4.92
N ASN A 36 10.27 27.24 6.15
CA ASN A 36 10.50 25.91 6.71
C ASN A 36 11.95 25.40 6.56
N THR A 37 12.93 26.29 6.59
CA THR A 37 14.35 25.93 6.53
C THR A 37 15.09 26.50 7.73
N ASN A 38 16.08 25.74 8.22
CA ASN A 38 16.94 26.14 9.31
C ASN A 38 18.21 26.86 8.80
N SER A 39 19.11 27.24 9.71
CA SER A 39 20.34 27.97 9.36
C SER A 39 21.28 27.15 8.45
N LEU A 40 21.15 25.82 8.45
CA LEU A 40 21.89 24.90 7.57
C LEU A 40 21.22 24.67 6.21
N GLY A 41 20.06 25.31 5.97
CA GLY A 41 19.31 25.20 4.71
C GLY A 41 18.53 23.89 4.56
N SER A 42 18.31 23.18 5.66
CA SER A 42 17.55 21.91 5.72
C SER A 42 16.21 22.12 6.42
N TRP A 43 15.30 21.15 6.32
CA TRP A 43 13.92 21.30 6.78
C TRP A 43 13.81 21.43 8.31
N THR A 44 13.02 22.42 8.74
CA THR A 44 12.52 22.60 10.11
C THR A 44 11.01 22.79 10.06
N SER A 45 10.26 22.08 10.89
CA SER A 45 8.79 22.19 10.95
C SER A 45 8.24 21.52 12.20
N ASP A 46 6.96 21.75 12.44
CA ASP A 46 6.17 21.10 13.49
C ASP A 46 5.09 20.18 12.94
N ASP A 47 5.17 19.80 11.66
CA ASP A 47 4.18 19.03 10.92
C ASP A 47 2.71 19.50 11.09
N ALA A 48 2.54 20.78 11.45
CA ALA A 48 1.28 21.39 11.87
C ALA A 48 0.60 20.71 13.09
N SER A 49 1.33 19.87 13.84
CA SER A 49 0.83 19.27 15.07
C SER A 49 0.65 20.27 16.20
N MET A 50 1.40 21.39 16.24
CA MET A 50 1.23 22.42 17.28
C MET A 50 -0.14 23.11 17.17
N SER A 51 -0.66 23.63 18.28
CA SER A 51 -1.89 24.45 18.26
C SER A 51 -1.63 25.85 17.72
N SER A 52 -0.41 26.34 17.89
CA SER A 52 0.12 27.48 17.16
C SER A 52 1.64 27.41 17.17
N ILE A 53 2.27 27.88 16.10
CA ILE A 53 3.71 28.05 16.01
C ILE A 53 4.03 29.20 15.07
N LYS A 54 4.99 30.04 15.45
CA LYS A 54 5.49 31.14 14.62
C LYS A 54 6.88 31.54 15.05
N ALA A 55 7.72 31.92 14.09
CA ALA A 55 8.99 32.55 14.39
C ALA A 55 8.93 34.06 14.17
N SER A 56 9.56 34.83 15.06
CA SER A 56 9.75 36.27 14.89
C SER A 56 11.02 36.71 15.62
N ASN A 57 11.83 37.56 14.97
CA ASN A 57 13.11 38.06 15.50
C ASN A 57 14.05 36.96 16.04
N GLY A 58 14.08 35.82 15.37
CA GLY A 58 14.92 34.66 15.72
C GLY A 58 14.45 33.87 16.95
N VAL A 59 13.19 34.03 17.36
CA VAL A 59 12.56 33.25 18.42
C VAL A 59 11.34 32.52 17.86
N LEU A 60 11.32 31.20 18.02
CA LEU A 60 10.18 30.34 17.74
C LEU A 60 9.23 30.34 18.94
N SER A 61 8.06 30.95 18.80
CA SER A 61 6.99 30.91 19.79
C SER A 61 5.95 29.86 19.39
N PHE A 62 5.66 28.90 20.26
CA PHE A 62 4.75 27.81 19.97
C PHE A 62 3.89 27.39 21.16
N LYS A 63 2.77 26.75 20.88
CA LYS A 63 1.86 26.19 21.88
C LYS A 63 1.54 24.73 21.51
N PRO A 64 2.02 23.74 22.27
CA PRO A 64 1.89 22.33 21.91
C PRO A 64 0.48 21.78 22.15
N LYS A 65 0.08 20.78 21.37
CA LYS A 65 -1.05 19.88 21.65
C LYS A 65 -0.53 18.64 22.38
N ALA A 66 -1.43 17.76 22.80
CA ALA A 66 -1.02 16.40 23.15
C ALA A 66 -0.36 15.76 21.91
N ASP A 67 0.82 15.17 22.10
CA ASP A 67 1.62 14.48 21.08
C ASP A 67 2.19 15.34 19.94
N SER A 68 2.12 16.67 20.03
CA SER A 68 2.77 17.56 19.05
C SER A 68 4.30 17.61 19.22
N TYR A 69 5.01 17.82 18.12
CA TYR A 69 6.46 17.97 18.11
C TYR A 69 6.91 19.02 17.10
N PHE A 70 8.15 19.47 17.21
CA PHE A 70 8.82 20.15 16.11
C PHE A 70 10.23 19.57 15.95
N TYR A 71 10.76 19.63 14.73
CA TYR A 71 11.98 18.95 14.37
C TYR A 71 12.92 19.84 13.57
N GLU A 72 14.20 19.50 13.67
CA GLU A 72 15.30 20.02 12.88
C GLU A 72 15.92 18.86 12.11
N THR A 73 15.93 18.92 10.78
CA THR A 73 16.73 18.01 9.95
C THR A 73 17.95 18.73 9.42
N PHE A 74 19.04 17.99 9.16
CA PHE A 74 20.22 18.55 8.50
C PHE A 74 21.10 17.44 7.91
N ASP A 75 21.93 17.84 6.95
CA ASP A 75 23.00 17.00 6.43
C ASP A 75 23.81 16.39 7.57
N CYS A 76 24.11 15.10 7.43
CA CYS A 76 24.70 14.32 8.51
C CYS A 76 25.97 14.97 9.08
N GLN A 77 25.97 15.20 10.39
CA GLN A 77 27.06 15.83 11.13
C GLN A 77 27.88 14.78 11.88
N ALA A 78 29.18 14.77 11.61
CA ALA A 78 30.17 14.03 12.38
C ALA A 78 30.54 14.78 13.68
N ALA A 79 29.55 14.96 14.57
CA ALA A 79 29.62 15.88 15.69
C ALA A 79 30.83 15.64 16.61
N SER A 80 31.06 14.41 17.06
CA SER A 80 32.22 14.09 17.93
C SER A 80 33.58 14.22 17.24
N SER A 81 33.68 13.87 15.95
CA SER A 81 34.87 14.04 15.13
C SER A 81 35.21 15.52 14.97
N ASN A 82 34.17 16.35 14.80
CA ASN A 82 34.26 17.82 14.74
C ASN A 82 34.37 18.48 16.13
N LYS A 83 34.48 17.68 17.21
CA LYS A 83 34.63 18.12 18.61
C LYS A 83 33.42 18.86 19.20
N TYR A 84 32.24 18.68 18.62
CA TYR A 84 30.98 19.03 19.27
C TYR A 84 30.63 17.95 20.30
N ASP A 85 30.26 18.38 21.51
CA ASP A 85 30.01 17.48 22.65
C ASP A 85 28.61 17.63 23.25
N SER A 86 27.83 18.61 22.78
CA SER A 86 26.53 18.94 23.33
C SER A 86 25.60 19.50 22.26
N ILE A 87 24.30 19.40 22.50
CA ILE A 87 23.26 20.21 21.85
C ILE A 87 22.84 21.31 22.81
N LYS A 88 22.78 22.55 22.32
CA LYS A 88 22.43 23.75 23.08
C LYS A 88 21.26 24.46 22.42
N PHE A 89 20.30 24.92 23.22
CA PHE A 89 19.19 25.76 22.77
C PHE A 89 18.68 26.62 23.92
N ASP A 90 18.28 27.85 23.62
CA ASP A 90 17.62 28.74 24.57
C ASP A 90 16.12 28.42 24.57
N ILE A 91 15.54 28.16 25.73
CA ILE A 91 14.10 27.85 25.86
C ILE A 91 13.46 28.57 27.05
N LYS A 92 12.20 28.93 26.91
CA LYS A 92 11.32 29.43 27.96
C LYS A 92 9.99 28.67 27.90
N GLY A 93 9.54 28.15 29.04
CA GLY A 93 8.24 27.51 29.21
C GLY A 93 7.62 27.88 30.55
N VAL A 94 6.67 27.10 31.03
CA VAL A 94 6.11 27.29 32.39
C VAL A 94 7.13 26.94 33.47
N ALA A 95 7.06 27.57 34.63
CA ALA A 95 7.93 27.21 35.76
C ALA A 95 7.72 25.73 36.15
N GLY A 96 8.80 24.95 36.19
CA GLY A 96 8.75 23.50 36.43
C GLY A 96 8.28 22.69 35.21
N GLY A 97 8.20 23.32 34.03
CA GLY A 97 7.88 22.63 32.79
C GLY A 97 8.98 21.66 32.35
N SER A 98 8.64 20.68 31.53
CA SER A 98 9.59 19.73 30.95
C SER A 98 9.24 19.41 29.50
N GLY A 99 10.19 18.83 28.78
CA GLY A 99 10.01 18.34 27.41
C GLY A 99 11.02 17.24 27.09
N THR A 100 10.75 16.52 26.00
CA THR A 100 11.60 15.45 25.46
C THR A 100 12.42 16.01 24.30
N LEU A 101 13.71 15.66 24.25
CA LEU A 101 14.55 15.85 23.08
C LEU A 101 14.94 14.47 22.52
N GLU A 102 14.66 14.27 21.24
CA GLU A 102 15.14 13.17 20.40
C GLU A 102 16.39 13.62 19.63
N ILE A 103 17.41 12.75 19.54
CA ILE A 103 18.48 12.84 18.55
C ILE A 103 18.34 11.69 17.56
N GLN A 104 18.43 12.01 16.27
CA GLN A 104 18.41 11.03 15.19
C GLN A 104 19.84 10.82 14.69
N THR A 105 20.35 9.60 14.81
CA THR A 105 21.72 9.25 14.38
C THR A 105 21.74 8.03 13.49
N LYS A 106 22.61 8.04 12.47
CA LYS A 106 22.80 6.95 11.51
C LYS A 106 23.96 6.05 11.93
N SER A 107 24.08 4.86 11.35
CA SER A 107 25.27 4.01 11.56
C SER A 107 26.55 4.65 10.99
N SER A 108 26.40 5.47 9.94
CA SER A 108 27.42 6.34 9.35
C SER A 108 26.72 7.43 8.53
N CYS A 109 27.40 8.51 8.17
CA CYS A 109 26.78 9.57 7.37
C CYS A 109 26.35 9.17 5.96
N SER A 110 26.87 8.06 5.43
CA SER A 110 26.45 7.49 4.15
C SER A 110 25.24 6.55 4.25
N ALA A 111 24.75 6.24 5.46
CA ALA A 111 23.61 5.34 5.62
C ALA A 111 22.28 6.04 5.29
N SER A 112 21.32 5.26 4.78
CA SER A 112 20.00 5.75 4.40
C SER A 112 19.02 5.85 5.58
N ALA A 113 19.21 5.06 6.64
CA ALA A 113 18.33 5.02 7.81
C ALA A 113 19.01 5.61 9.05
N TYR A 114 18.23 6.33 9.86
CA TYR A 114 18.64 6.81 11.20
C TYR A 114 17.97 5.98 12.30
N THR A 115 18.43 6.16 13.53
CA THR A 115 17.88 5.60 14.76
C THR A 115 17.74 6.73 15.77
N SER A 116 16.62 6.73 16.48
CA SER A 116 16.24 7.78 17.42
C SER A 116 16.63 7.43 18.84
N TYR A 117 17.14 8.41 19.58
CA TYR A 117 17.51 8.30 20.99
C TYR A 117 16.97 9.50 21.75
N TYR A 118 16.51 9.30 22.99
CA TYR A 118 15.71 10.31 23.68
C TYR A 118 16.32 10.71 25.03
N THR A 119 16.11 11.96 25.42
CA THR A 119 16.37 12.45 26.77
C THR A 119 15.31 13.48 27.19
N GLN A 120 15.23 13.79 28.48
CA GLN A 120 14.29 14.77 29.03
C GLN A 120 15.05 16.02 29.48
N PHE A 121 14.40 17.18 29.37
CA PHE A 121 14.89 18.44 29.93
C PHE A 121 13.79 19.16 30.72
N SER A 122 14.20 20.05 31.62
CA SER A 122 13.30 20.85 32.46
C SER A 122 13.61 22.34 32.35
N VAL A 123 12.60 23.18 32.62
CA VAL A 123 12.69 24.63 32.50
C VAL A 123 12.23 25.35 33.78
N SER A 124 12.92 26.45 34.11
CA SER A 124 12.69 27.22 35.34
C SER A 124 11.53 28.21 35.26
N GLY A 125 10.96 28.44 34.06
CA GLY A 125 9.93 29.46 33.82
C GLY A 125 10.46 30.80 33.30
N SER A 126 11.78 31.01 33.37
CA SER A 126 12.48 32.11 32.68
C SER A 126 13.23 31.57 31.46
N THR A 127 13.61 32.45 30.51
CA THR A 127 14.48 32.06 29.40
C THR A 127 15.81 31.55 29.95
N GLN A 128 16.19 30.34 29.55
CA GLN A 128 17.42 29.68 29.98
C GLN A 128 18.04 28.93 28.80
N THR A 129 19.36 28.77 28.81
CA THR A 129 20.05 27.88 27.87
C THR A 129 20.06 26.46 28.42
N VAL A 130 19.45 25.53 27.70
CA VAL A 130 19.56 24.09 27.97
C VAL A 130 20.77 23.57 27.21
N THR A 131 21.70 22.92 27.92
CA THR A 131 22.86 22.24 27.34
C THR A 131 22.78 20.76 27.69
N ILE A 132 22.59 19.91 26.68
CA ILE A 132 22.52 18.46 26.84
C ILE A 132 23.78 17.85 26.23
N PRO A 133 24.64 17.21 27.03
CA PRO A 133 25.78 16.45 26.52
C PRO A 133 25.31 15.35 25.56
N LEU A 134 25.96 15.20 24.40
CA LEU A 134 25.63 14.14 23.44
C LEU A 134 25.79 12.75 24.07
N SER A 135 26.64 12.61 25.09
CA SER A 135 26.79 11.37 25.86
C SER A 135 25.55 10.96 26.66
N GLN A 136 24.56 11.85 26.85
CA GLN A 136 23.29 11.49 27.51
C GLN A 136 22.39 10.63 26.60
N PHE A 137 22.59 10.70 25.28
CA PHE A 137 21.88 9.85 24.32
C PHE A 137 22.61 8.51 24.19
N THR A 138 22.39 7.63 25.16
CA THR A 138 23.10 6.34 25.24
C THR A 138 22.83 5.49 23.99
N GLY A 139 23.91 5.16 23.26
CA GLY A 139 23.86 4.38 22.01
C GLY A 139 23.81 5.23 20.74
N ALA A 140 23.55 6.53 20.84
CA ALA A 140 23.55 7.42 19.68
C ALA A 140 24.94 7.52 19.04
N ASN A 141 25.00 7.43 17.72
CA ASN A 141 26.23 7.68 16.99
C ASN A 141 26.43 9.19 16.81
N ALA A 142 27.13 9.81 17.75
CA ALA A 142 27.46 11.23 17.71
C ALA A 142 28.38 11.62 16.53
N ASN A 143 28.85 10.68 15.71
CA ASN A 143 29.54 10.94 14.45
C ASN A 143 28.65 10.81 13.21
N ALA A 144 27.35 10.64 13.39
CA ALA A 144 26.42 10.60 12.28
C ALA A 144 25.03 11.14 12.66
N VAL A 145 24.98 12.33 13.25
CA VAL A 145 23.74 12.99 13.67
C VAL A 145 23.06 13.63 12.46
N THR A 146 21.76 13.41 12.27
CA THR A 146 21.03 13.90 11.09
C THR A 146 19.78 14.72 11.44
N GLY A 147 19.39 14.77 12.71
CA GLY A 147 18.26 15.57 13.14
C GLY A 147 18.04 15.57 14.65
N PHE A 148 17.19 16.48 15.09
CA PHE A 148 16.69 16.60 16.45
C PHE A 148 15.17 16.80 16.45
N VAL A 149 14.47 16.26 17.44
CA VAL A 149 13.02 16.45 17.60
C VAL A 149 12.69 16.84 19.03
N TRP A 150 11.91 17.91 19.23
CA TRP A 150 11.41 18.31 20.54
C TRP A 150 9.92 17.99 20.64
N SER A 151 9.54 17.25 21.66
CA SER A 151 8.17 16.76 21.87
C SER A 151 7.84 16.62 23.35
N GLY A 152 6.64 16.14 23.68
CA GLY A 152 6.29 15.75 25.05
C GLY A 152 6.32 16.91 26.05
N PHE A 153 5.96 18.12 25.62
CA PHE A 153 5.94 19.31 26.46
C PHE A 153 4.88 19.19 27.56
N SER A 154 5.28 19.42 28.81
CA SER A 154 4.42 19.19 29.99
C SER A 154 3.24 20.15 30.13
N SER A 155 3.22 21.26 29.36
CA SER A 155 2.11 22.21 29.32
C SER A 155 1.70 22.49 27.89
N THR A 156 0.46 22.12 27.55
CA THR A 156 -0.18 22.35 26.25
C THR A 156 -1.00 23.65 26.21
N THR A 157 -1.13 24.33 27.36
CA THR A 157 -1.93 25.56 27.48
C THR A 157 -1.08 26.82 27.47
N ALA A 158 0.21 26.72 27.82
CA ALA A 158 1.15 27.82 27.83
C ALA A 158 1.90 27.97 26.50
N THR A 159 2.30 29.20 26.19
CA THR A 159 3.22 29.48 25.09
C THR A 159 4.64 29.20 25.53
N TRP A 160 5.35 28.42 24.73
CA TRP A 160 6.77 28.15 24.82
C TRP A 160 7.52 29.01 23.80
N GLU A 161 8.76 29.36 24.13
CA GLU A 161 9.66 30.08 23.23
C GLU A 161 10.98 29.32 23.13
N MET A 162 11.53 29.19 21.93
CA MET A 162 12.85 28.60 21.69
C MET A 162 13.68 29.44 20.73
N SER A 163 15.00 29.46 20.91
CA SER A 163 15.95 30.11 19.99
C SER A 163 17.33 29.47 20.05
N LYS A 164 18.16 29.72 19.04
CA LYS A 164 19.59 29.35 18.99
C LYS A 164 19.88 27.86 19.19
N ILE A 165 19.29 27.02 18.35
CA ILE A 165 19.61 25.60 18.32
C ILE A 165 21.00 25.44 17.70
N GLN A 166 21.94 24.84 18.44
CA GLN A 166 23.32 24.70 17.98
C GLN A 166 24.05 23.52 18.61
N PHE A 167 24.98 22.93 17.88
CA PHE A 167 25.98 22.06 18.50
C PHE A 167 26.95 22.90 19.33
N GLY A 168 27.12 22.53 20.60
CA GLY A 168 28.03 23.13 21.55
C GLY A 168 29.36 22.39 21.66
N CYS A 169 30.36 23.11 22.19
CA CYS A 169 31.68 22.57 22.51
C CYS A 169 32.03 22.93 23.96
N SER A 170 32.72 22.04 24.68
CA SER A 170 33.31 22.31 25.99
C SER A 170 34.38 23.39 25.89
N GLY A 171 33.92 24.63 26.05
CA GLY A 171 34.70 25.86 26.12
C GLY A 171 33.91 27.09 26.59
N ALA A 172 32.60 26.94 26.88
CA ALA A 172 31.77 28.01 27.41
C ALA A 172 30.87 27.48 28.54
N THR A 173 31.06 28.05 29.74
CA THR A 173 30.58 27.68 31.08
C THR A 173 29.11 28.00 31.41
N GLY A 174 28.51 27.19 32.32
CA GLY A 174 27.34 27.48 33.20
C GLY A 174 26.14 26.51 33.01
N GLY A 175 25.86 25.51 33.85
CA GLY A 175 25.11 25.53 35.15
C GLY A 175 23.58 25.40 34.88
N ALA A 176 22.73 24.55 35.46
CA ALA A 176 22.69 23.79 36.72
C ALA A 176 21.65 22.63 36.65
N THR A 177 21.66 21.79 37.69
CA THR A 177 20.92 20.53 37.98
C THR A 177 19.46 20.67 38.43
N GLY A 178 18.59 19.66 38.20
CA GLY A 178 17.33 19.49 38.97
C GLY A 178 16.47 18.28 38.54
N GLY A 179 16.14 17.39 39.49
CA GLY A 179 15.61 16.02 39.27
C GLY A 179 14.08 15.84 39.18
N VAL A 180 13.65 14.59 39.02
CA VAL A 180 12.27 14.17 38.73
C VAL A 180 11.67 13.35 39.89
N SER A 181 10.42 13.67 40.25
CA SER A 181 9.54 12.91 41.15
C SER A 181 8.25 12.53 40.43
N SER A 182 7.78 11.31 40.68
CA SER A 182 6.55 10.67 40.19
C SER A 182 5.26 11.19 40.85
N THR A 183 4.12 11.18 40.14
CA THR A 183 2.83 10.61 40.63
C THR A 183 1.67 10.61 39.61
N VAL A 184 0.75 9.67 39.84
CA VAL A 184 -0.39 9.14 39.06
C VAL A 184 -1.72 9.84 39.41
N ARG A 185 -2.71 9.92 38.48
CA ARG A 185 -4.16 9.70 38.79
C ARG A 185 -5.11 9.57 37.58
N SER A 186 -6.11 8.70 37.77
CA SER A 186 -7.30 8.33 36.97
C SER A 186 -8.43 9.38 37.04
N THR A 187 -9.63 9.35 36.41
CA THR A 187 -10.54 8.33 35.82
C THR A 187 -11.76 9.08 35.21
N ALA A 188 -12.52 8.42 34.32
CA ALA A 188 -14.01 8.26 34.33
C ALA A 188 -14.79 8.61 33.04
N SER A 189 -15.86 7.83 32.83
CA SER A 189 -16.55 7.48 31.57
C SER A 189 -18.06 7.77 31.57
N THR A 190 -18.72 7.36 30.47
CA THR A 190 -20.17 7.02 30.22
C THR A 190 -21.01 8.12 29.54
N GLY A 191 -21.97 7.83 28.65
CA GLY A 191 -22.63 6.57 28.26
C GLY A 191 -23.48 6.65 26.97
N ALA A 192 -24.12 5.52 26.64
CA ALA A 192 -24.60 5.06 25.32
C ALA A 192 -26.08 5.35 24.97
N ALA A 193 -26.49 5.03 23.72
CA ALA A 193 -27.86 4.66 23.36
C ALA A 193 -27.93 3.67 22.16
N THR A 194 -28.93 2.77 22.22
CA THR A 194 -29.11 1.49 21.49
C THR A 194 -30.09 1.60 20.31
N ARG A 195 -29.96 0.77 19.24
CA ARG A 195 -31.13 0.27 18.46
C ARG A 195 -30.90 -1.00 17.60
N THR A 196 -31.79 -1.96 17.88
CA THR A 196 -32.45 -3.10 17.18
C THR A 196 -31.96 -3.69 15.83
N THR A 197 -31.77 -5.02 15.86
CA THR A 197 -31.42 -5.98 14.80
C THR A 197 -32.63 -6.57 14.03
N LEU A 198 -32.42 -6.97 12.77
CA LEU A 198 -33.24 -7.93 12.00
C LEU A 198 -32.35 -9.12 11.56
N THR A 199 -32.89 -10.32 11.72
CA THR A 199 -32.23 -11.63 11.70
C THR A 199 -32.09 -12.24 10.29
N THR A 200 -30.93 -12.83 10.01
CA THR A 200 -30.70 -13.78 8.90
C THR A 200 -30.52 -15.21 9.44
N ALA A 201 -30.90 -16.18 8.62
CA ALA A 201 -31.13 -17.58 8.95
C ALA A 201 -29.97 -18.25 9.72
N ALA A 202 -30.35 -18.98 10.77
CA ALA A 202 -29.45 -19.71 11.65
C ALA A 202 -28.72 -20.83 10.90
N ALA A 203 -27.39 -20.77 10.93
CA ALA A 203 -26.54 -21.96 10.85
C ALA A 203 -26.96 -22.97 11.94
N PRO A 204 -26.77 -24.28 11.73
CA PRO A 204 -27.21 -25.30 12.69
C PRO A 204 -26.64 -25.00 14.07
N THR A 205 -27.55 -24.76 15.02
CA THR A 205 -27.25 -24.51 16.43
C THR A 205 -26.47 -25.69 17.00
N GLY A 206 -25.21 -25.46 17.36
CA GLY A 206 -24.43 -26.40 18.19
C GLY A 206 -23.02 -26.76 17.69
N THR A 207 -22.58 -26.33 16.51
CA THR A 207 -21.17 -26.49 16.11
C THR A 207 -20.51 -25.13 15.99
N CYS A 208 -19.61 -24.83 16.93
CA CYS A 208 -18.69 -23.71 16.78
C CYS A 208 -17.88 -23.93 15.49
N ALA A 209 -17.76 -22.88 14.66
CA ALA A 209 -16.91 -22.86 13.46
C ALA A 209 -15.72 -21.93 13.72
N ALA A 210 -14.54 -22.25 13.19
CA ALA A 210 -13.35 -21.42 13.40
C ALA A 210 -13.56 -20.00 12.82
N SER A 211 -13.15 -18.97 13.57
CA SER A 211 -13.23 -17.57 13.13
C SER A 211 -11.83 -17.07 12.79
N LEU A 212 -11.60 -16.72 11.52
CA LEU A 212 -10.31 -16.21 11.05
C LEU A 212 -9.95 -14.89 11.77
N ILE A 213 -8.73 -14.80 12.26
CA ILE A 213 -8.14 -13.59 12.84
C ILE A 213 -7.22 -12.94 11.80
N ASP A 214 -6.31 -13.72 11.21
CA ASP A 214 -5.36 -13.24 10.21
C ASP A 214 -4.98 -14.37 9.24
N ASP A 215 -5.01 -14.11 7.93
CA ASP A 215 -4.58 -15.07 6.90
C ASP A 215 -3.21 -14.72 6.28
N TRP A 216 -2.64 -13.59 6.70
CA TRP A 216 -1.42 -12.97 6.18
C TRP A 216 -1.44 -12.66 4.68
N THR A 217 -2.58 -12.74 4.00
CA THR A 217 -2.71 -12.46 2.56
C THR A 217 -3.75 -11.39 2.24
N SER A 218 -4.74 -11.22 3.10
CA SER A 218 -5.70 -10.11 3.09
C SER A 218 -5.15 -8.85 3.74
N GLN A 219 -3.93 -8.88 4.30
CA GLN A 219 -3.26 -7.70 4.82
C GLN A 219 -2.91 -6.75 3.65
N SER A 220 -3.84 -5.85 3.42
CA SER A 220 -3.74 -4.65 2.59
C SER A 220 -2.39 -3.95 2.74
N ARG A 221 -1.78 -3.62 1.60
CA ARG A 221 -0.68 -2.65 1.48
C ARG A 221 -1.19 -1.20 1.45
N LEU A 222 -2.17 -0.86 2.27
CA LEU A 222 -2.34 0.53 2.68
C LEU A 222 -1.35 0.74 3.83
N THR A 223 -0.23 1.38 3.51
CA THR A 223 0.91 1.70 4.41
C THR A 223 0.53 2.46 5.68
N PHE A 224 -0.72 2.92 5.81
CA PHE A 224 -1.19 3.70 6.95
C PHE A 224 -2.10 2.93 7.93
N MET A 225 -2.53 1.68 7.65
CA MET A 225 -3.67 1.09 8.40
C MET A 225 -3.46 -0.32 9.00
N TYR A 226 -2.55 -1.16 8.45
CA TYR A 226 -2.16 -2.48 8.99
C TYR A 226 -3.32 -3.30 9.61
N TYR A 227 -4.31 -3.76 8.85
CA TYR A 227 -5.46 -4.51 9.39
C TYR A 227 -5.38 -6.03 9.16
N ASN A 228 -5.90 -6.81 10.11
CA ASN A 228 -6.10 -8.25 10.01
C ASN A 228 -7.48 -8.62 9.37
N ALA A 229 -7.79 -9.92 9.28
CA ALA A 229 -9.04 -10.41 8.68
C ALA A 229 -10.31 -10.08 9.49
N LEU A 230 -10.17 -9.56 10.71
CA LEU A 230 -11.26 -8.99 11.52
C LEU A 230 -11.41 -7.47 11.33
N LEU A 231 -10.63 -6.86 10.42
CA LEU A 231 -10.57 -5.41 10.20
C LEU A 231 -10.13 -4.67 11.47
N LYS A 232 -9.16 -5.25 12.16
CA LYS A 232 -8.56 -4.66 13.37
C LYS A 232 -7.04 -4.55 13.24
N PRO A 233 -6.42 -3.51 13.83
CA PRO A 233 -4.99 -3.26 13.64
C PRO A 233 -4.15 -4.49 14.01
N SER A 234 -3.19 -4.83 13.17
CA SER A 234 -2.24 -5.90 13.36
C SER A 234 -0.89 -5.53 12.77
N SER A 235 0.08 -5.26 13.65
CA SER A 235 1.38 -4.72 13.27
C SER A 235 2.41 -5.00 14.37
N SER A 236 3.62 -4.49 14.20
CA SER A 236 4.69 -4.50 15.20
C SER A 236 5.11 -3.09 15.64
N ASP A 237 4.33 -2.07 15.30
CA ASP A 237 4.45 -0.65 15.72
C ASP A 237 5.87 -0.08 15.87
N GLY A 238 6.77 -0.42 14.94
CA GLY A 238 8.15 0.08 14.92
C GLY A 238 9.10 -0.61 15.91
N SER A 239 8.65 -1.64 16.64
CA SER A 239 9.51 -2.47 17.48
C SER A 239 10.61 -3.18 16.66
N PRO A 240 11.75 -3.58 17.27
CA PRO A 240 12.92 -4.12 16.57
C PRO A 240 12.69 -5.55 16.08
N LEU A 241 11.71 -5.72 15.19
CA LEU A 241 11.42 -6.94 14.48
C LEU A 241 11.11 -6.63 13.02
N THR A 242 11.30 -7.62 12.15
CA THR A 242 10.93 -7.53 10.74
C THR A 242 9.78 -8.50 10.47
N LEU A 243 8.70 -8.01 9.87
CA LEU A 243 7.59 -8.83 9.37
C LEU A 243 7.75 -9.00 7.86
N THR A 244 7.86 -10.24 7.40
CA THR A 244 7.89 -10.55 5.96
C THR A 244 6.76 -11.49 5.61
N VAL A 245 5.69 -10.92 5.05
CA VAL A 245 4.53 -11.65 4.55
C VAL A 245 4.90 -12.47 3.30
N GLY A 246 4.33 -13.66 3.18
CA GLY A 246 4.60 -14.63 2.10
C GLY A 246 5.84 -15.49 2.32
N LYS A 247 6.45 -15.46 3.52
CA LYS A 247 7.67 -16.21 3.84
C LYS A 247 7.44 -17.17 5.03
N PRO A 248 7.89 -18.44 4.96
CA PRO A 248 8.62 -19.08 3.86
C PRO A 248 7.73 -19.48 2.67
N SER A 249 6.42 -19.33 2.79
CA SER A 249 5.45 -19.61 1.75
C SER A 249 4.26 -18.67 1.87
N LYS A 250 3.38 -18.69 0.87
CA LYS A 250 2.11 -17.97 0.87
C LYS A 250 1.29 -18.25 2.15
N ASN A 251 0.48 -17.27 2.59
CA ASN A 251 -0.28 -17.31 3.84
C ASN A 251 0.59 -17.54 5.08
N ARG A 252 1.84 -17.06 5.05
CA ARG A 252 2.73 -17.03 6.20
C ARG A 252 3.29 -15.63 6.40
N VAL A 253 3.60 -15.31 7.65
CA VAL A 253 4.46 -14.17 7.99
C VAL A 253 5.70 -14.69 8.68
N GLU A 254 6.88 -14.30 8.21
CA GLU A 254 8.13 -14.49 8.93
C GLU A 254 8.34 -13.31 9.86
N ILE A 255 8.55 -13.60 11.15
CA ILE A 255 8.83 -12.64 12.21
C ILE A 255 10.28 -12.83 12.61
N ALA A 256 11.14 -11.89 12.21
CA ALA A 256 12.55 -11.91 12.52
C ALA A 256 12.87 -10.84 13.58
N PRO A 257 13.08 -11.21 14.85
CA PRO A 257 13.52 -10.26 15.87
C PRO A 257 14.94 -9.77 15.54
N LYS A 258 15.16 -8.46 15.64
CA LYS A 258 16.52 -7.88 15.70
C LYS A 258 17.07 -7.99 17.12
N ASP A 259 16.19 -7.95 18.12
CA ASP A 259 16.45 -8.28 19.51
C ASP A 259 15.17 -8.80 20.21
N THR A 260 15.26 -9.10 21.50
CA THR A 260 14.17 -9.69 22.28
C THR A 260 13.10 -8.68 22.73
N SER A 261 13.22 -7.39 22.44
CA SER A 261 12.23 -6.36 22.80
C SER A 261 11.15 -6.16 21.72
N GLY A 262 11.35 -6.72 20.52
CA GLY A 262 10.37 -6.71 19.45
C GLY A 262 9.07 -7.44 19.83
N TYR A 263 7.93 -6.86 19.46
CA TYR A 263 6.63 -7.52 19.54
C TYR A 263 5.75 -7.29 18.31
N PHE A 264 4.90 -8.27 18.04
CA PHE A 264 3.88 -8.22 17.01
C PHE A 264 2.52 -8.38 17.69
N TYR A 265 1.51 -7.63 17.27
CA TYR A 265 0.16 -7.71 17.81
C TYR A 265 -0.90 -7.83 16.72
N SER A 266 -2.07 -8.30 17.13
CA SER A 266 -3.29 -8.38 16.33
C SER A 266 -4.50 -8.09 17.23
N GLN A 267 -5.27 -7.07 16.88
CA GLN A 267 -6.47 -6.67 17.63
C GLN A 267 -7.72 -7.48 17.21
N PHE A 268 -8.73 -7.52 18.07
CA PHE A 268 -9.98 -8.28 17.87
C PHE A 268 -11.24 -7.42 17.92
N GLY A 269 -11.16 -6.18 18.41
CA GLY A 269 -12.30 -5.27 18.44
C GLY A 269 -13.40 -5.67 19.44
N CYS A 270 -13.02 -6.11 20.64
CA CYS A 270 -13.94 -6.61 21.68
C CYS A 270 -14.70 -7.88 21.28
N PHE A 271 -13.95 -8.90 20.90
CA PHE A 271 -14.49 -10.16 20.43
C PHE A 271 -15.05 -11.00 21.58
N ASN A 272 -16.31 -11.43 21.43
CA ASN A 272 -16.95 -12.37 22.34
C ASN A 272 -16.73 -13.80 21.86
N ALA A 273 -15.68 -14.44 22.39
CA ALA A 273 -15.34 -15.82 22.08
C ALA A 273 -16.36 -16.81 22.67
N GLN A 274 -16.89 -16.52 23.86
CA GLN A 274 -17.82 -17.39 24.56
C GLN A 274 -19.14 -17.57 23.81
N SER A 275 -19.72 -16.50 23.27
CA SER A 275 -20.99 -16.56 22.52
C SER A 275 -20.88 -17.38 21.24
N LYS A 276 -19.67 -17.52 20.71
CA LYS A 276 -19.36 -18.30 19.49
C LYS A 276 -18.83 -19.71 19.79
N GLY A 277 -18.69 -20.08 21.07
CA GLY A 277 -18.19 -21.40 21.49
C GLY A 277 -16.68 -21.60 21.29
N HIS A 278 -15.91 -20.53 21.14
CA HIS A 278 -14.47 -20.59 20.93
C HIS A 278 -13.72 -20.85 22.23
N ALA A 279 -12.76 -21.78 22.18
CA ALA A 279 -11.98 -22.21 23.34
C ALA A 279 -10.56 -21.63 23.39
N GLY A 280 -10.09 -21.03 22.29
CA GLY A 280 -8.76 -20.45 22.19
C GLY A 280 -8.42 -19.96 20.78
N ILE A 281 -7.15 -19.64 20.56
CA ILE A 281 -6.59 -19.25 19.26
C ILE A 281 -5.68 -20.37 18.75
N SER A 282 -5.64 -20.58 17.44
CA SER A 282 -4.82 -21.57 16.76
C SER A 282 -4.06 -20.92 15.62
N LEU A 283 -2.84 -21.40 15.38
CA LEU A 283 -2.02 -21.02 14.24
C LEU A 283 -0.95 -22.08 13.97
N ARG A 284 -0.53 -22.20 12.71
CA ARG A 284 0.68 -22.97 12.39
C ARG A 284 1.92 -22.17 12.71
N ILE A 285 2.92 -22.82 13.30
CA ILE A 285 4.19 -22.17 13.63
C ILE A 285 5.32 -23.05 13.14
N LYS A 286 6.27 -22.44 12.41
CA LYS A 286 7.58 -23.00 12.10
C LYS A 286 8.64 -22.19 12.83
N ALA A 287 9.34 -22.80 13.76
CA ALA A 287 10.42 -22.16 14.51
C ALA A 287 11.61 -23.10 14.72
N PRO A 288 12.85 -22.59 14.78
CA PRO A 288 14.02 -23.40 15.08
C PRO A 288 13.95 -24.10 16.44
N ARG A 289 14.74 -25.16 16.60
CA ARG A 289 14.87 -25.84 17.90
C ARG A 289 15.33 -24.87 18.98
N GLY A 290 14.63 -24.88 20.11
CA GLY A 290 14.93 -24.02 21.26
C GLY A 290 14.45 -22.57 21.13
N ALA A 291 13.67 -22.22 20.10
CA ALA A 291 13.01 -20.92 20.04
C ALA A 291 11.98 -20.78 21.18
N THR A 292 11.87 -19.59 21.76
CA THR A 292 10.83 -19.25 22.74
C THR A 292 10.32 -17.83 22.48
N PHE A 293 9.08 -17.57 22.90
CA PHE A 293 8.49 -16.23 22.93
C PHE A 293 7.34 -16.18 23.95
N SER A 294 6.82 -14.99 24.18
CA SER A 294 5.71 -14.73 25.10
C SER A 294 4.45 -14.40 24.31
N ILE A 295 3.33 -14.89 24.80
CA ILE A 295 1.99 -14.61 24.29
C ILE A 295 1.27 -13.80 25.36
N GLN A 296 0.75 -12.65 24.95
CA GLN A 296 -0.11 -11.80 25.73
C GLN A 296 -1.52 -11.84 25.13
N LEU A 297 -2.53 -12.07 25.97
CA LEU A 297 -3.93 -11.86 25.62
C LEU A 297 -4.49 -10.72 26.46
N ASP A 298 -5.20 -9.82 25.81
CA ASP A 298 -5.83 -8.68 26.46
C ASP A 298 -7.36 -8.83 26.46
N SER A 299 -7.99 -8.44 27.58
CA SER A 299 -9.44 -8.27 27.65
C SER A 299 -9.80 -6.99 28.38
N SER A 300 -10.86 -6.32 27.93
CA SER A 300 -11.26 -5.01 28.46
C SER A 300 -12.75 -5.00 28.78
N SER A 301 -13.10 -4.70 30.03
CA SER A 301 -14.52 -4.59 30.44
C SER A 301 -15.28 -3.49 29.68
N SER A 302 -14.58 -2.48 29.18
CA SER A 302 -15.12 -1.36 28.40
C SER A 302 -14.89 -1.51 26.90
N CYS A 303 -14.32 -2.63 26.43
CA CYS A 303 -13.92 -2.85 25.04
C CYS A 303 -12.81 -1.91 24.52
N ASP A 304 -12.23 -1.08 25.37
CA ASP A 304 -11.13 -0.18 25.04
C ASP A 304 -9.78 -0.89 25.27
N PRO A 305 -8.95 -1.07 24.22
CA PRO A 305 -7.67 -1.75 24.33
C PRO A 305 -6.63 -1.00 25.17
N THR A 306 -6.76 0.33 25.32
CA THR A 306 -5.79 1.16 26.07
C THR A 306 -5.90 0.99 27.59
N VAL A 307 -7.04 0.46 28.06
CA VAL A 307 -7.31 0.14 29.47
C VAL A 307 -7.52 -1.35 29.70
N ALA A 308 -7.10 -2.18 28.73
CA ALA A 308 -7.26 -3.62 28.80
C ALA A 308 -6.36 -4.23 29.89
N LYS A 309 -6.81 -5.35 30.45
CA LYS A 309 -5.98 -6.18 31.33
C LYS A 309 -5.23 -7.20 30.48
N SER A 310 -3.94 -7.29 30.73
CA SER A 310 -3.03 -8.18 30.01
C SER A 310 -2.74 -9.46 30.80
N PHE A 311 -2.78 -10.58 30.09
CA PHE A 311 -2.54 -11.91 30.63
C PHE A 311 -1.46 -12.59 29.80
N PHE A 312 -0.44 -13.14 30.47
CA PHE A 312 0.76 -13.62 29.81
C PHE A 312 0.93 -15.13 29.95
N GLN A 313 1.45 -15.75 28.90
CA GLN A 313 1.96 -17.12 28.90
C GLN A 313 3.18 -17.20 27.98
N SER A 314 4.24 -17.87 28.41
CA SER A 314 5.34 -18.23 27.53
C SER A 314 5.01 -19.46 26.69
N THR A 315 5.68 -19.63 25.55
CA THR A 315 5.59 -20.87 24.75
C THR A 315 5.88 -22.12 25.61
N SER A 316 6.80 -22.01 26.58
CA SER A 316 7.15 -23.10 27.49
C SER A 316 6.03 -23.45 28.46
N GLU A 317 5.33 -22.46 29.03
CA GLU A 317 4.18 -22.69 29.93
C GLU A 317 2.95 -23.23 29.18
N LEU A 318 2.84 -22.94 27.89
CA LEU A 318 1.88 -23.58 26.99
C LEU A 318 2.29 -25.00 26.57
N GLY A 319 3.48 -25.47 26.98
CA GLY A 319 4.01 -26.79 26.65
C GLY A 319 4.49 -26.94 25.20
N TRP A 320 4.73 -25.82 24.51
CA TRP A 320 5.17 -25.84 23.12
C TRP A 320 6.66 -26.17 23.04
N THR A 321 6.99 -27.03 22.08
CA THR A 321 8.38 -27.32 21.70
C THR A 321 8.51 -27.18 20.20
N PHE A 322 9.65 -26.67 19.75
CA PHE A 322 9.95 -26.46 18.34
C PHE A 322 11.14 -27.31 17.91
N ASP A 323 11.09 -27.83 16.69
CA ASP A 323 12.13 -28.69 16.11
C ASP A 323 12.54 -28.28 14.68
N GLY A 324 12.10 -27.12 14.21
CA GLY A 324 12.31 -26.63 12.86
C GLY A 324 11.22 -27.02 11.86
N THR A 325 10.28 -27.89 12.23
CA THR A 325 9.13 -28.24 11.39
C THR A 325 7.91 -27.38 11.71
N GLU A 326 7.05 -27.18 10.72
CA GLU A 326 5.80 -26.45 10.91
C GLU A 326 4.75 -27.36 11.55
N LYS A 327 4.18 -26.93 12.67
CA LYS A 327 3.12 -27.66 13.38
C LYS A 327 1.99 -26.72 13.77
N LEU A 328 0.81 -27.30 14.02
CA LEU A 328 -0.32 -26.57 14.58
C LEU A 328 -0.10 -26.38 16.09
N TYR A 329 -0.25 -25.15 16.57
CA TYR A 329 -0.19 -24.80 17.98
C TYR A 329 -1.49 -24.12 18.41
N THR A 330 -1.87 -24.30 19.67
CA THR A 330 -3.07 -23.70 20.26
C THR A 330 -2.72 -22.88 21.49
N ILE A 331 -3.41 -21.75 21.65
CA ILE A 331 -3.40 -20.82 22.76
C ILE A 331 -4.76 -20.97 23.47
N PRO A 332 -4.91 -21.89 24.43
CA PRO A 332 -6.19 -22.14 25.09
C PRO A 332 -6.49 -21.02 26.08
N PHE A 333 -7.69 -20.44 26.05
CA PHE A 333 -8.05 -19.36 26.98
C PHE A 333 -8.01 -19.81 28.45
N SER A 334 -8.25 -21.11 28.71
CA SER A 334 -8.15 -21.70 30.05
C SER A 334 -6.76 -21.61 30.69
N LYS A 335 -5.71 -21.32 29.90
CA LYS A 335 -4.36 -21.08 30.41
C LYS A 335 -4.17 -19.65 30.93
N PHE A 336 -5.08 -18.72 30.63
CA PHE A 336 -4.97 -17.31 31.02
C PHE A 336 -5.95 -16.99 32.15
N SER A 337 -5.52 -17.23 33.40
CA SER A 337 -6.39 -17.06 34.58
C SER A 337 -6.89 -15.62 34.70
N GLY A 338 -8.22 -15.45 34.74
CA GLY A 338 -8.87 -14.14 34.88
C GLY A 338 -9.16 -13.41 33.57
N LEU A 339 -8.80 -13.99 32.42
CA LEU A 339 -9.12 -13.45 31.09
C LEU A 339 -10.63 -13.44 30.86
N ASP A 340 -11.19 -12.28 30.48
CA ASP A 340 -12.60 -12.17 30.08
C ASP A 340 -12.76 -12.53 28.60
N THR A 341 -13.11 -13.79 28.34
CA THR A 341 -13.31 -14.31 26.97
C THR A 341 -14.55 -13.74 26.26
N THR A 342 -15.38 -12.95 26.95
CA THR A 342 -16.50 -12.24 26.31
C THR A 342 -16.10 -10.90 25.72
N LYS A 343 -14.90 -10.40 26.05
CA LYS A 343 -14.42 -9.06 25.69
C LYS A 343 -12.92 -9.03 25.36
N LEU A 344 -12.49 -9.94 24.49
CA LEU A 344 -11.10 -10.00 24.04
C LEU A 344 -10.77 -8.81 23.14
N THR A 345 -9.64 -8.15 23.39
CA THR A 345 -9.24 -6.96 22.63
C THR A 345 -8.03 -7.19 21.74
N THR A 346 -7.02 -7.94 22.22
CA THR A 346 -5.73 -8.07 21.53
C THR A 346 -5.08 -9.41 21.81
N VAL A 347 -4.33 -9.94 20.84
CA VAL A 347 -3.23 -10.87 21.07
C VAL A 347 -1.92 -10.21 20.67
N LEU A 348 -0.90 -10.40 21.49
CA LEU A 348 0.44 -9.88 21.26
C LEU A 348 1.46 -10.99 21.47
N PHE A 349 2.47 -11.03 20.62
CA PHE A 349 3.59 -11.96 20.65
C PHE A 349 4.87 -11.15 20.81
N SER A 350 5.68 -11.45 21.80
CA SER A 350 6.89 -10.67 22.13
C SER A 350 8.02 -11.56 22.60
N THR A 351 9.20 -11.00 22.87
CA THR A 351 10.33 -11.76 23.44
C THR A 351 10.81 -12.92 22.56
N PHE A 352 10.69 -12.77 21.24
CA PHE A 352 11.18 -13.76 20.29
C PHE A 352 12.70 -13.94 20.43
N THR A 353 13.13 -15.16 20.73
CA THR A 353 14.56 -15.47 20.83
C THR A 353 15.21 -15.77 19.48
N GLN A 354 14.40 -16.11 18.47
CA GLN A 354 14.83 -16.51 17.13
C GLN A 354 13.75 -16.14 16.11
N THR A 355 14.12 -16.14 14.82
CA THR A 355 13.15 -15.98 13.73
C THR A 355 12.12 -17.10 13.74
N VAL A 356 10.83 -16.74 13.65
CA VAL A 356 9.71 -17.67 13.59
C VAL A 356 8.83 -17.36 12.40
N SER A 357 8.05 -18.32 11.93
CA SER A 357 7.03 -18.09 10.91
C SER A 357 5.67 -18.54 11.42
N PHE A 358 4.65 -17.69 11.24
CA PHE A 358 3.26 -17.96 11.57
C PHE A 358 2.44 -18.20 10.31
N GLY A 359 1.54 -19.19 10.36
CA GLY A 359 0.44 -19.37 9.41
C GLY A 359 -0.86 -18.79 9.92
N PRO A 360 -1.98 -18.99 9.17
CA PRO A 360 -3.24 -18.34 9.47
C PRO A 360 -3.63 -18.52 10.93
N MET A 361 -3.99 -17.40 11.56
CA MET A 361 -4.38 -17.32 12.95
C MET A 361 -5.90 -17.29 13.02
N ALA A 362 -6.51 -18.13 13.85
CA ALA A 362 -7.96 -18.22 13.97
C ALA A 362 -8.41 -18.67 15.37
N PHE A 363 -9.58 -18.21 15.80
CA PHE A 363 -10.26 -18.76 16.96
C PHE A 363 -10.75 -20.18 16.65
N TYR A 364 -10.44 -21.16 17.52
CA TYR A 364 -10.83 -22.56 17.33
C TYR A 364 -11.91 -23.01 18.30
N CYS A 365 -12.51 -24.16 17.98
CA CYS A 365 -13.62 -24.77 18.71
C CYS A 365 -13.18 -26.06 19.40
N GLY A 366 -13.74 -26.36 20.58
CA GLY A 366 -13.40 -27.58 21.33
C GLY A 366 -11.97 -27.55 21.89
N THR A 367 -11.18 -28.60 21.67
CA THR A 367 -9.82 -28.73 22.21
C THR A 367 -8.72 -28.30 21.25
N SER A 368 -9.00 -28.30 19.94
CA SER A 368 -8.10 -27.84 18.87
C SER A 368 -8.88 -27.68 17.57
N GLY A 369 -8.43 -26.81 16.68
CA GLY A 369 -8.93 -26.68 15.32
C GLY A 369 -7.98 -25.81 14.52
N GLU A 370 -7.92 -26.01 13.21
CA GLU A 370 -7.08 -25.23 12.30
C GLU A 370 -7.99 -24.47 11.33
N TYR A 371 -7.67 -23.21 11.05
CA TYR A 371 -8.22 -22.56 9.87
C TYR A 371 -7.41 -23.00 8.65
N VAL A 372 -8.05 -23.82 7.81
CA VAL A 372 -7.50 -24.18 6.51
C VAL A 372 -8.01 -23.15 5.52
N VAL A 373 -7.09 -22.42 4.88
CA VAL A 373 -7.43 -21.50 3.79
C VAL A 373 -8.22 -22.28 2.76
N SER A 374 -9.45 -21.85 2.49
CA SER A 374 -10.32 -22.54 1.55
C SER A 374 -9.67 -22.51 0.17
N THR A 375 -9.11 -23.63 -0.27
CA THR A 375 -8.85 -23.87 -1.68
C THR A 375 -10.22 -24.11 -2.30
N THR A 376 -10.98 -23.04 -2.50
CA THR A 376 -12.17 -23.14 -3.34
C THR A 376 -11.68 -23.71 -4.66
N GLU A 377 -12.21 -24.88 -5.02
CA GLU A 377 -11.82 -25.54 -6.25
C GLU A 377 -11.87 -24.53 -7.40
N PRO A 378 -10.92 -24.59 -8.34
CA PRO A 378 -11.03 -23.81 -9.56
C PRO A 378 -12.44 -24.00 -10.10
N ASN A 379 -13.09 -22.89 -10.47
CA ASN A 379 -14.35 -22.90 -11.21
C ASN A 379 -14.30 -24.11 -12.15
N THR A 380 -15.20 -25.07 -11.96
CA THR A 380 -15.29 -26.21 -12.85
C THR A 380 -15.66 -25.61 -14.19
N ALA A 381 -14.66 -25.44 -15.05
CA ALA A 381 -14.85 -24.83 -16.34
C ALA A 381 -15.95 -25.62 -17.05
N PRO A 382 -16.85 -24.96 -17.80
CA PRO A 382 -17.82 -25.67 -18.61
C PRO A 382 -17.12 -26.77 -19.42
N THR A 383 -17.52 -28.03 -19.21
CA THR A 383 -17.03 -29.20 -19.95
C THR A 383 -17.53 -29.22 -21.39
N ALA A 384 -18.38 -28.26 -21.77
CA ALA A 384 -18.85 -28.09 -23.13
C ALA A 384 -17.72 -27.53 -24.00
N THR A 385 -17.16 -28.39 -24.83
CA THR A 385 -16.16 -28.06 -25.84
C THR A 385 -16.88 -27.62 -27.11
N VAL A 386 -16.67 -26.40 -27.59
CA VAL A 386 -17.04 -26.04 -28.96
C VAL A 386 -15.96 -26.62 -29.89
N ALA A 387 -16.37 -27.25 -31.00
CA ALA A 387 -15.42 -27.66 -32.02
C ALA A 387 -14.63 -26.44 -32.49
N ALA A 388 -13.31 -26.58 -32.51
CA ALA A 388 -12.41 -25.55 -32.98
C ALA A 388 -12.84 -25.06 -34.39
N PRO A 389 -13.23 -23.79 -34.59
CA PRO A 389 -13.38 -23.27 -35.95
C PRO A 389 -12.11 -23.56 -36.74
N THR A 390 -12.28 -24.07 -37.97
CA THR A 390 -11.15 -24.36 -38.85
C THR A 390 -10.67 -23.04 -39.42
N GLY A 391 -9.59 -22.49 -38.86
CA GLY A 391 -8.95 -21.29 -39.39
C GLY A 391 -8.42 -21.55 -40.80
N THR A 392 -8.70 -20.65 -41.74
CA THR A 392 -8.21 -20.75 -43.13
C THR A 392 -6.93 -19.95 -43.36
N ALA A 393 -6.52 -19.14 -42.39
CA ALA A 393 -5.33 -18.30 -42.49
C ALA A 393 -4.04 -19.12 -42.26
N ALA A 394 -3.00 -18.79 -43.03
CA ALA A 394 -1.67 -19.38 -42.83
C ALA A 394 -1.12 -19.04 -41.44
N ALA A 395 -0.29 -19.92 -40.89
CA ALA A 395 0.35 -19.68 -39.60
C ALA A 395 1.22 -18.42 -39.62
N TYR A 396 1.28 -17.71 -38.49
CA TYR A 396 2.00 -16.44 -38.34
C TYR A 396 2.83 -16.46 -37.07
N VAL A 397 4.15 -16.57 -37.20
CA VAL A 397 5.06 -16.63 -36.05
C VAL A 397 5.30 -15.23 -35.52
N ILE A 398 4.78 -14.93 -34.34
CA ILE A 398 4.94 -13.63 -33.69
C ILE A 398 6.35 -13.55 -33.09
N ASP A 399 6.72 -14.55 -32.30
CA ASP A 399 7.95 -14.52 -31.52
C ASP A 399 8.59 -15.91 -31.40
N LYS A 400 9.91 -15.95 -31.52
CA LYS A 400 10.74 -17.12 -31.20
C LYS A 400 11.66 -16.87 -30.01
N PHE A 401 11.62 -15.66 -29.45
CA PHE A 401 12.45 -15.22 -28.34
C PHE A 401 13.95 -15.45 -28.58
N ALA A 402 14.38 -15.25 -29.84
CA ALA A 402 15.75 -15.49 -30.28
C ALA A 402 16.68 -14.29 -30.00
N SER A 403 16.10 -13.12 -29.77
CA SER A 403 16.74 -11.85 -29.39
C SER A 403 16.06 -11.26 -28.16
N ALA A 404 16.69 -10.26 -27.55
CA ALA A 404 16.18 -9.60 -26.34
C ALA A 404 15.24 -8.41 -26.63
N ASP A 405 15.40 -7.77 -27.79
CA ASP A 405 14.79 -6.46 -28.08
C ASP A 405 13.86 -6.48 -29.32
N SER A 406 13.75 -7.64 -29.99
CA SER A 406 12.88 -7.79 -31.15
C SER A 406 12.35 -9.20 -31.32
N ASN A 407 11.11 -9.32 -31.80
CA ASN A 407 10.49 -10.60 -32.08
C ASN A 407 10.78 -11.12 -33.50
N ALA A 408 10.13 -12.21 -33.91
CA ALA A 408 10.37 -12.87 -35.20
C ALA A 408 9.93 -12.02 -36.41
N GLN A 409 9.16 -10.96 -36.18
CA GLN A 409 8.66 -10.03 -37.19
C GLN A 409 9.49 -8.73 -37.23
N GLY A 410 10.51 -8.61 -36.37
CA GLY A 410 11.34 -7.42 -36.26
C GLY A 410 10.73 -6.28 -35.47
N PHE A 411 9.59 -6.50 -34.80
CA PHE A 411 8.97 -5.53 -33.91
C PHE A 411 9.49 -5.68 -32.49
N TRP A 412 9.36 -4.61 -31.70
CA TRP A 412 9.82 -4.59 -30.33
C TRP A 412 9.09 -5.63 -29.48
N HIS A 413 9.85 -6.26 -28.60
CA HIS A 413 9.33 -7.01 -27.46
C HIS A 413 10.18 -6.67 -26.23
N GLY A 414 9.66 -6.93 -25.04
CA GLY A 414 10.37 -6.60 -23.81
C GLY A 414 9.43 -6.60 -22.62
N GLY A 415 9.98 -6.53 -21.42
CA GLY A 415 9.19 -6.45 -20.19
C GLY A 415 9.48 -5.20 -19.40
N ASP A 416 8.59 -4.92 -18.45
CA ASP A 416 8.71 -3.79 -17.54
C ASP A 416 9.99 -3.87 -16.68
N ASP A 417 10.45 -2.70 -16.23
CA ASP A 417 11.60 -2.58 -15.34
C ASP A 417 11.36 -3.34 -14.02
N GLY A 418 12.26 -4.26 -13.69
CA GLY A 418 12.16 -5.15 -12.54
C GLY A 418 11.79 -6.60 -12.86
N MET A 419 11.39 -6.90 -14.11
CA MET A 419 11.18 -8.27 -14.54
C MET A 419 12.49 -9.05 -14.72
N GLY A 420 12.53 -10.30 -14.25
CA GLY A 420 13.61 -11.23 -14.55
C GLY A 420 13.42 -11.86 -15.92
N LEU A 421 14.08 -11.33 -16.95
CA LEU A 421 14.04 -11.84 -18.32
C LEU A 421 15.38 -12.51 -18.69
N THR A 422 15.33 -13.74 -19.20
CA THR A 422 16.53 -14.47 -19.63
C THR A 422 16.30 -15.14 -20.99
N TYR A 423 17.10 -14.76 -21.98
CA TYR A 423 17.02 -15.26 -23.35
C TYR A 423 18.06 -16.36 -23.58
N SER A 424 17.61 -17.62 -23.65
CA SER A 424 18.47 -18.79 -23.88
C SER A 424 17.67 -19.94 -24.50
N GLY A 425 17.62 -19.96 -25.84
CA GLY A 425 16.79 -20.91 -26.59
C GLY A 425 15.30 -20.78 -26.23
N GLY A 426 14.82 -19.53 -26.18
CA GLY A 426 13.53 -19.14 -25.62
C GLY A 426 13.67 -18.02 -24.58
N LEU A 427 12.56 -17.45 -24.14
CA LEU A 427 12.47 -16.45 -23.08
C LEU A 427 12.04 -17.11 -21.77
N THR A 428 12.85 -16.98 -20.72
CA THR A 428 12.43 -17.30 -19.35
C THR A 428 12.02 -16.02 -18.65
N ILE A 429 10.79 -15.98 -18.15
CA ILE A 429 10.21 -14.87 -17.38
C ILE A 429 10.10 -15.31 -15.93
N LYS A 430 10.60 -14.46 -15.02
CA LYS A 430 10.31 -14.51 -13.59
C LYS A 430 9.80 -13.13 -13.17
N SER A 431 8.52 -13.06 -12.79
CA SER A 431 7.94 -11.85 -12.24
C SER A 431 7.86 -11.92 -10.72
N THR A 432 8.16 -10.81 -10.05
CA THR A 432 8.02 -10.67 -8.59
C THR A 432 6.75 -9.93 -8.18
N ASP A 433 6.04 -9.33 -9.15
CA ASP A 433 4.85 -8.52 -8.94
C ASP A 433 3.82 -8.79 -10.06
N ALA A 434 2.53 -8.72 -9.73
CA ALA A 434 1.45 -8.91 -10.70
C ALA A 434 1.30 -7.72 -11.66
N ASP A 435 1.88 -6.58 -11.33
CA ASP A 435 1.82 -5.35 -12.12
C ASP A 435 2.71 -5.42 -13.37
N TYR A 436 3.81 -6.18 -13.31
CA TYR A 436 4.73 -6.29 -14.42
C TYR A 436 4.18 -7.10 -15.60
N SER A 437 4.56 -6.64 -16.79
CA SER A 437 4.11 -7.16 -18.07
C SER A 437 5.28 -7.34 -19.04
N PHE A 438 5.22 -8.43 -19.81
CA PHE A 438 6.03 -8.62 -21.01
C PHE A 438 5.17 -8.37 -22.25
N TYR A 439 5.68 -7.66 -23.23
CA TYR A 439 4.98 -7.27 -24.46
C TYR A 439 5.69 -7.83 -25.68
N THR A 440 4.93 -8.18 -26.71
CA THR A 440 5.46 -8.48 -28.05
C THR A 440 4.55 -7.85 -29.10
N GLN A 441 5.08 -6.86 -29.83
CA GLN A 441 4.32 -6.08 -30.80
C GLN A 441 4.19 -6.83 -32.13
N VAL A 442 3.06 -6.69 -32.83
CA VAL A 442 2.89 -7.23 -34.19
C VAL A 442 2.90 -6.14 -35.26
N SER A 443 2.95 -4.87 -34.83
CA SER A 443 2.96 -3.70 -35.69
C SER A 443 3.38 -2.46 -34.90
N GLY A 444 3.97 -1.46 -35.58
CA GLY A 444 4.19 -0.11 -35.03
C GLY A 444 2.98 0.82 -35.15
N SER A 445 1.87 0.34 -35.73
CA SER A 445 0.59 1.04 -35.90
C SER A 445 -0.55 0.02 -35.92
N CYS A 446 -1.77 0.38 -36.35
CA CYS A 446 -2.85 -0.59 -36.51
C CYS A 446 -2.49 -1.70 -37.49
N SER A 447 -2.79 -2.95 -37.13
CA SER A 447 -2.72 -4.10 -38.03
C SER A 447 -4.03 -4.88 -38.04
N ASP A 448 -4.44 -5.34 -39.23
CA ASP A 448 -5.66 -6.12 -39.40
C ASP A 448 -5.42 -7.61 -39.16
N PHE A 449 -5.93 -8.08 -38.01
CA PHE A 449 -5.93 -9.48 -37.58
C PHE A 449 -7.31 -10.14 -37.77
N SER A 450 -8.28 -9.49 -38.42
CA SER A 450 -9.63 -10.03 -38.63
C SER A 450 -9.62 -11.37 -39.39
N LYS A 451 -8.67 -11.55 -40.32
CA LYS A 451 -8.45 -12.83 -41.03
C LYS A 451 -8.09 -14.00 -40.11
N TYR A 452 -7.56 -13.72 -38.92
CA TYR A 452 -7.20 -14.72 -37.91
C TYR A 452 -8.32 -14.96 -36.89
N LYS A 453 -9.51 -14.37 -37.05
CA LYS A 453 -10.63 -14.52 -36.10
C LYS A 453 -10.99 -15.99 -35.81
N GLY A 454 -10.88 -16.87 -36.81
CA GLY A 454 -11.08 -18.32 -36.66
C GLY A 454 -9.83 -19.13 -36.32
N SER A 455 -8.72 -18.48 -35.97
CA SER A 455 -7.43 -19.10 -35.64
C SER A 455 -7.16 -19.06 -34.13
N TYR A 456 -5.99 -19.59 -33.73
CA TYR A 456 -5.57 -19.72 -32.34
C TYR A 456 -4.25 -19.01 -32.13
N LEU A 457 -4.14 -18.22 -31.06
CA LEU A 457 -2.85 -17.89 -30.47
C LEU A 457 -2.28 -19.15 -29.80
N HIS A 458 -1.16 -19.63 -30.29
CA HIS A 458 -0.37 -20.72 -29.74
C HIS A 458 0.84 -20.18 -29.00
N ILE A 459 1.06 -20.66 -27.77
CA ILE A 459 2.27 -20.40 -26.99
C ILE A 459 2.83 -21.73 -26.51
N ALA A 460 4.06 -22.05 -26.91
CA ALA A 460 4.77 -23.22 -26.39
C ALA A 460 5.57 -22.83 -25.15
N TYR A 461 5.32 -23.51 -24.04
CA TYR A 461 5.84 -23.14 -22.72
C TYR A 461 6.32 -24.34 -21.90
N SER A 462 7.14 -24.05 -20.88
CA SER A 462 7.41 -24.92 -19.75
C SER A 462 7.42 -24.10 -18.45
N GLY A 463 7.13 -24.74 -17.31
CA GLY A 463 7.01 -24.05 -16.03
C GLY A 463 5.59 -23.55 -15.74
N SER A 464 5.48 -22.37 -15.16
CA SER A 464 4.22 -21.81 -14.65
C SER A 464 3.25 -21.40 -15.77
N THR A 465 1.95 -21.52 -15.51
CA THR A 465 0.85 -20.96 -16.34
C THR A 465 0.08 -19.86 -15.60
N LYS A 466 0.66 -19.35 -14.50
CA LYS A 466 0.00 -18.42 -13.59
C LYS A 466 0.17 -16.97 -14.03
N PHE A 467 -0.39 -16.66 -15.19
CA PHE A 467 -0.36 -15.34 -15.81
C PHE A 467 -1.56 -15.13 -16.74
N THR A 468 -1.80 -13.88 -17.09
CA THR A 468 -2.79 -13.43 -18.05
C THR A 468 -2.13 -13.23 -19.42
N VAL A 469 -2.83 -13.61 -20.48
CA VAL A 469 -2.50 -13.25 -21.87
C VAL A 469 -3.47 -12.18 -22.32
N SER A 470 -2.97 -11.05 -22.78
CA SER A 470 -3.77 -9.94 -23.28
C SER A 470 -3.50 -9.68 -24.76
N PHE A 471 -4.55 -9.33 -25.50
CA PHE A 471 -4.45 -8.87 -26.89
C PHE A 471 -4.82 -7.39 -26.98
N GLN A 472 -3.89 -6.57 -27.45
CA GLN A 472 -3.97 -5.11 -27.38
C GLN A 472 -4.50 -4.49 -28.67
N GLN A 473 -5.29 -3.43 -28.50
CA GLN A 473 -5.89 -2.64 -29.56
C GLN A 473 -5.33 -1.21 -29.57
N HIS A 474 -5.08 -0.70 -30.77
CA HIS A 474 -4.73 0.70 -31.03
C HIS A 474 -5.96 1.63 -30.88
N ASN A 475 -5.70 2.91 -30.58
CA ASN A 475 -6.69 3.97 -30.76
C ASN A 475 -7.16 4.11 -32.22
N SER A 476 -8.30 4.77 -32.40
CA SER A 476 -8.97 4.94 -33.70
C SER A 476 -8.13 5.67 -34.75
N ALA A 477 -7.15 6.46 -34.33
CA ALA A 477 -6.24 7.20 -35.21
C ALA A 477 -4.99 6.40 -35.60
N CYS A 478 -4.78 5.21 -35.05
CA CYS A 478 -3.59 4.38 -35.30
C CYS A 478 -2.27 5.12 -35.02
N ASN A 479 -2.29 6.04 -34.05
CA ASN A 479 -1.17 6.92 -33.70
C ASN A 479 -0.85 6.84 -32.20
N ALA A 480 0.35 6.38 -31.85
CA ALA A 480 0.79 6.18 -30.46
C ALA A 480 0.93 7.48 -29.66
N ASP A 481 1.03 8.64 -30.33
CA ASP A 481 1.09 9.95 -29.67
C ASP A 481 -0.29 10.44 -29.17
N ILE A 482 -1.36 9.70 -29.48
CA ILE A 482 -2.73 10.03 -29.08
C ILE A 482 -3.19 9.06 -27.98
N ALA A 483 -3.56 9.60 -26.83
CA ALA A 483 -4.10 8.85 -25.71
C ALA A 483 -5.60 8.51 -25.94
N PRO A 484 -6.06 7.34 -25.44
CA PRO A 484 -5.27 6.30 -24.80
C PRO A 484 -4.46 5.47 -25.82
N TYR A 485 -3.25 5.09 -25.43
CA TYR A 485 -2.42 4.13 -26.16
C TYR A 485 -1.74 3.15 -25.18
N PRO A 486 -2.01 1.84 -25.27
CA PRO A 486 -3.06 1.20 -26.07
C PRO A 486 -4.47 1.74 -25.77
N TYR A 487 -5.42 1.60 -26.69
CA TYR A 487 -6.78 2.09 -26.46
C TYR A 487 -7.55 1.24 -25.45
N THR A 488 -7.39 -0.07 -25.57
CA THR A 488 -7.88 -1.08 -24.64
C THR A 488 -7.18 -2.41 -24.96
N TRP A 489 -7.44 -3.42 -24.14
CA TRP A 489 -7.11 -4.80 -24.42
C TRP A 489 -8.09 -5.74 -23.73
N ASP A 490 -8.20 -6.94 -24.29
CA ASP A 490 -8.91 -8.03 -23.62
C ASP A 490 -7.93 -9.11 -23.17
N SER A 491 -8.32 -9.85 -22.13
CA SER A 491 -7.42 -10.68 -21.34
C SER A 491 -8.03 -12.02 -21.02
N VAL A 492 -7.26 -13.09 -21.18
CA VAL A 492 -7.63 -14.45 -20.77
C VAL A 492 -6.57 -15.08 -19.87
N GLU A 493 -7.00 -15.97 -18.96
CA GLU A 493 -6.08 -16.63 -18.05
C GLU A 493 -5.37 -17.80 -18.74
N ALA A 494 -4.04 -17.79 -18.78
CA ALA A 494 -3.24 -18.78 -19.51
C ALA A 494 -3.52 -20.22 -19.05
N SER A 495 -3.69 -20.42 -17.73
CA SER A 495 -3.94 -21.72 -17.10
C SER A 495 -5.16 -22.45 -17.69
N ARG A 496 -6.19 -21.71 -18.13
CA ARG A 496 -7.43 -22.28 -18.67
C ARG A 496 -7.24 -22.91 -20.05
N TYR A 497 -6.25 -22.46 -20.80
CA TYR A 497 -5.96 -22.88 -22.18
C TYR A 497 -4.71 -23.76 -22.28
N ALA A 498 -4.02 -23.98 -21.16
CA ALA A 498 -2.75 -24.69 -21.11
C ALA A 498 -2.95 -26.20 -20.97
N LYS A 499 -2.31 -26.99 -21.85
CA LYS A 499 -2.25 -28.45 -21.76
C LYS A 499 -0.98 -28.96 -22.42
N ASN A 500 -0.27 -29.86 -21.74
CA ASN A 500 0.92 -30.56 -22.25
C ASN A 500 2.03 -29.62 -22.78
N GLY A 501 2.28 -28.48 -22.13
CA GLY A 501 3.32 -27.52 -22.56
C GLY A 501 2.90 -26.60 -23.70
N HIS A 502 1.62 -26.58 -24.05
CA HIS A 502 1.05 -25.71 -25.09
C HIS A 502 -0.16 -24.96 -24.56
N ILE A 503 -0.27 -23.69 -24.91
CA ILE A 503 -1.45 -22.85 -24.70
C ILE A 503 -2.06 -22.58 -26.07
N TYR A 504 -3.36 -22.84 -26.24
CA TYR A 504 -4.09 -22.47 -27.45
C TYR A 504 -5.31 -21.62 -27.10
N ILE A 505 -5.28 -20.34 -27.44
CA ILE A 505 -6.36 -19.39 -27.16
C ILE A 505 -7.02 -19.01 -28.50
N PRO A 506 -8.34 -19.24 -28.69
CA PRO A 506 -9.03 -18.72 -29.87
C PRO A 506 -8.88 -17.20 -29.96
N ILE A 507 -8.52 -16.69 -31.13
CA ILE A 507 -8.43 -15.22 -31.34
C ILE A 507 -9.79 -14.55 -31.08
N SER A 508 -10.89 -15.27 -31.30
CA SER A 508 -12.24 -14.82 -31.00
C SER A 508 -12.57 -14.64 -29.51
N HIS A 509 -11.73 -15.12 -28.59
CA HIS A 509 -11.92 -14.91 -27.15
C HIS A 509 -11.36 -13.56 -26.66
N PHE A 510 -10.74 -12.78 -27.55
CA PHE A 510 -10.35 -11.41 -27.26
C PHE A 510 -11.38 -10.45 -27.86
N ASN A 511 -12.14 -9.78 -27.00
CA ASN A 511 -13.12 -8.77 -27.38
C ASN A 511 -12.43 -7.42 -27.68
N ILE A 512 -11.69 -7.38 -28.79
CA ILE A 512 -11.08 -6.17 -29.34
C ILE A 512 -11.47 -5.96 -30.81
N ASP A 513 -11.27 -4.74 -31.31
CA ASP A 513 -11.30 -4.45 -32.75
C ASP A 513 -10.05 -5.04 -33.41
N LEU A 514 -10.20 -6.23 -33.98
CA LEU A 514 -9.13 -6.95 -34.68
C LEU A 514 -8.54 -6.18 -35.87
N THR A 515 -9.23 -5.17 -36.42
CA THR A 515 -8.68 -4.33 -37.49
C THR A 515 -7.60 -3.36 -36.99
N LYS A 516 -7.48 -3.21 -35.67
CA LYS A 516 -6.57 -2.28 -34.99
C LYS A 516 -5.66 -2.99 -33.99
N ALA A 517 -5.35 -4.26 -34.20
CA ALA A 517 -4.46 -5.00 -33.31
C ALA A 517 -3.02 -4.44 -33.34
N ILE A 518 -2.34 -4.41 -32.19
CA ILE A 518 -0.95 -3.89 -32.08
C ILE A 518 0.04 -4.87 -31.46
N GLY A 519 -0.41 -5.81 -30.63
CA GLY A 519 0.50 -6.72 -29.96
C GLY A 519 -0.17 -7.51 -28.85
N PHE A 520 0.58 -8.45 -28.29
CA PHE A 520 0.18 -9.24 -27.14
C PHE A 520 0.98 -8.84 -25.92
N ALA A 521 0.38 -9.03 -24.74
CA ALA A 521 1.07 -8.92 -23.47
C ALA A 521 0.88 -10.18 -22.62
N LEU A 522 1.91 -10.54 -21.87
CA LEU A 522 1.88 -11.53 -20.80
C LEU A 522 2.03 -10.77 -19.50
N LYS A 523 0.99 -10.75 -18.67
CA LYS A 523 0.91 -9.87 -17.50
C LYS A 523 0.13 -10.50 -16.37
N GLY A 524 -0.08 -9.80 -15.26
CA GLY A 524 -0.89 -10.32 -14.15
C GLY A 524 -0.28 -11.59 -13.56
N PHE A 525 1.04 -11.63 -13.40
CA PHE A 525 1.72 -12.81 -12.86
C PHE A 525 1.37 -12.97 -11.38
N TYR A 526 0.63 -14.03 -11.04
CA TYR A 526 0.17 -14.30 -9.69
C TYR A 526 0.92 -15.46 -9.02
N SER A 527 2.14 -15.72 -9.51
CA SER A 527 3.14 -16.58 -8.88
C SER A 527 4.55 -16.12 -9.24
N GLN A 528 5.50 -16.39 -8.36
CA GLN A 528 6.93 -16.17 -8.59
C GLN A 528 7.61 -17.33 -9.35
N ASP A 529 6.85 -18.40 -9.63
CA ASP A 529 7.31 -19.51 -10.45
C ASP A 529 7.62 -19.01 -11.87
N SER A 530 8.80 -19.37 -12.39
CA SER A 530 9.20 -18.97 -13.73
C SER A 530 8.38 -19.67 -14.81
N VAL A 531 8.21 -19.01 -15.95
CA VAL A 531 7.73 -19.61 -17.21
C VAL A 531 8.81 -19.45 -18.28
N LYS A 532 9.09 -20.50 -19.03
CA LYS A 532 9.93 -20.45 -20.23
C LYS A 532 9.08 -20.62 -21.47
N LEU A 533 9.15 -19.66 -22.39
CA LEU A 533 8.46 -19.60 -23.66
C LEU A 533 9.45 -19.90 -24.79
N THR A 534 9.02 -20.66 -25.78
CA THR A 534 9.88 -21.04 -26.92
C THR A 534 9.33 -20.56 -28.26
N VAL A 535 8.01 -20.40 -28.37
CA VAL A 535 7.37 -19.76 -29.51
C VAL A 535 6.04 -19.14 -29.09
N MET A 536 5.70 -18.01 -29.71
CA MET A 536 4.36 -17.44 -29.75
C MET A 536 3.98 -17.25 -31.22
N GLU A 537 2.85 -17.79 -31.64
CA GLU A 537 2.42 -17.78 -33.04
C GLU A 537 0.90 -17.90 -33.17
N ILE A 538 0.35 -17.53 -34.33
CA ILE A 538 -1.03 -17.84 -34.69
C ILE A 538 -1.05 -19.08 -35.56
N VAL A 539 -1.92 -20.03 -35.24
CA VAL A 539 -2.11 -21.28 -35.98
C VAL A 539 -3.57 -21.49 -36.40
N PRO A 540 -3.83 -22.16 -37.54
CA PRO A 540 -5.19 -22.38 -38.05
C PRO A 540 -6.00 -23.42 -37.26
N SER A 541 -5.32 -24.28 -36.50
CA SER A 541 -5.95 -25.42 -35.82
C SER A 541 -5.17 -25.84 -34.58
N VAL A 542 -5.85 -26.54 -33.67
CA VAL A 542 -5.23 -27.18 -32.50
C VAL A 542 -5.01 -28.68 -32.74
N PRO A 543 -4.09 -29.34 -32.02
CA PRO A 543 -3.90 -30.78 -32.11
C PRO A 543 -5.17 -31.58 -31.82
N ALA A 544 -5.30 -32.75 -32.42
CA ALA A 544 -6.44 -33.65 -32.16
C ALA A 544 -6.52 -34.00 -30.66
N GLY A 545 -7.72 -33.90 -30.08
CA GLY A 545 -7.94 -34.14 -28.64
C GLY A 545 -7.52 -32.98 -27.72
N PHE A 546 -7.06 -31.85 -28.27
CA PHE A 546 -6.93 -30.61 -27.52
C PHE A 546 -8.33 -30.03 -27.26
N VAL A 547 -8.59 -29.65 -26.01
CA VAL A 547 -9.88 -29.13 -25.58
C VAL A 547 -9.73 -27.65 -25.29
N ILE A 548 -10.64 -26.85 -25.85
CA ILE A 548 -10.70 -25.41 -25.65
C ILE A 548 -11.85 -25.11 -24.68
N PRO A 549 -11.61 -24.38 -23.58
CA PRO A 549 -12.68 -23.97 -22.68
C PRO A 549 -13.60 -22.96 -23.38
N ASN A 550 -14.84 -22.82 -22.92
CA ASN A 550 -15.69 -21.73 -23.35
C ASN A 550 -15.10 -20.38 -22.95
N ASP A 551 -15.40 -19.35 -23.74
CA ASP A 551 -15.15 -17.97 -23.34
C ASP A 551 -15.85 -17.67 -22.00
N GLU A 552 -15.22 -16.86 -21.17
CA GLU A 552 -15.72 -16.50 -19.85
C GLU A 552 -16.07 -15.03 -19.84
N GLU A 553 -17.27 -14.70 -19.37
CA GLU A 553 -17.69 -13.31 -19.28
C GLU A 553 -16.69 -12.50 -18.45
N SER A 554 -16.25 -11.37 -19.00
CA SER A 554 -15.23 -10.50 -18.44
C SER A 554 -15.68 -9.03 -18.49
N GLY A 555 -15.14 -8.21 -17.59
CA GLY A 555 -15.37 -6.76 -17.59
C GLY A 555 -14.70 -6.04 -18.75
N ASP A 556 -15.34 -4.97 -19.24
CA ASP A 556 -14.76 -4.07 -20.24
C ASP A 556 -13.72 -3.15 -19.60
N LEU A 557 -12.48 -3.22 -20.07
CA LEU A 557 -11.41 -2.32 -19.63
C LEU A 557 -11.47 -1.02 -20.44
N VAL A 558 -11.59 0.12 -19.76
CA VAL A 558 -11.70 1.43 -20.38
C VAL A 558 -10.64 2.40 -19.87
N PHE A 559 -10.06 3.17 -20.80
CA PHE A 559 -9.08 4.22 -20.53
C PHE A 559 -9.59 5.61 -20.92
N ALA A 560 -10.73 5.70 -21.63
CA ALA A 560 -11.27 6.95 -22.14
C ALA A 560 -12.80 6.91 -22.22
N CYS A 561 -13.41 8.10 -22.21
CA CYS A 561 -14.85 8.22 -22.35
C CYS A 561 -15.36 7.71 -23.70
N LYS A 562 -16.47 6.95 -23.66
CA LYS A 562 -17.20 6.54 -24.87
C LYS A 562 -18.02 7.69 -25.46
N ARG A 563 -18.51 8.59 -24.61
CA ARG A 563 -19.26 9.79 -25.04
C ARG A 563 -18.31 10.79 -25.72
N PRO A 564 -18.63 11.28 -26.93
CA PRO A 564 -17.85 12.35 -27.57
C PRO A 564 -17.82 13.64 -26.73
N ASN A 565 -16.78 14.45 -26.89
CA ASN A 565 -16.63 15.76 -26.23
C ASN A 565 -16.79 15.73 -24.70
N SER A 566 -16.36 14.65 -24.06
CA SER A 566 -16.49 14.47 -22.61
C SER A 566 -15.13 14.34 -21.92
N PHE A 567 -15.11 14.69 -20.64
CA PHE A 567 -13.97 14.59 -19.74
C PHE A 567 -14.47 14.17 -18.35
N ALA A 568 -13.84 13.21 -17.69
CA ALA A 568 -14.28 12.71 -16.40
C ALA A 568 -13.15 12.68 -15.39
N PHE A 569 -13.42 13.27 -14.22
CA PHE A 569 -12.59 13.12 -13.04
C PHE A 569 -13.05 11.90 -12.27
N ALA A 570 -12.16 10.92 -12.16
CA ALA A 570 -12.33 9.76 -11.30
C ALA A 570 -11.28 9.83 -10.20
N ILE A 571 -11.78 9.96 -8.98
CA ILE A 571 -11.00 10.23 -7.77
C ILE A 571 -10.98 8.97 -6.93
N ASP A 572 -9.78 8.51 -6.60
CA ASP A 572 -9.57 7.27 -5.86
C ASP A 572 -9.13 7.57 -4.42
N ASP A 573 -9.37 6.60 -3.54
CA ASP A 573 -9.04 6.67 -2.12
C ASP A 573 -9.56 7.95 -1.44
N GLY A 574 -8.98 8.31 -0.29
CA GLY A 574 -9.36 9.54 0.36
C GLY A 574 -8.93 9.70 1.80
N GLN A 575 -8.38 10.87 2.13
CA GLN A 575 -8.19 11.29 3.52
C GLN A 575 -9.41 12.11 3.98
N PRO A 576 -10.11 11.72 5.06
CA PRO A 576 -11.31 12.41 5.54
C PRO A 576 -11.13 13.92 5.74
N ASP A 577 -9.96 14.32 6.25
CA ASP A 577 -9.63 15.70 6.58
C ASP A 577 -9.55 16.61 5.34
N LEU A 578 -9.26 16.03 4.17
CA LEU A 578 -9.15 16.76 2.90
C LEU A 578 -10.46 16.81 2.12
N ALA A 579 -11.43 15.95 2.44
CA ALA A 579 -12.63 15.76 1.65
C ALA A 579 -13.51 17.01 1.56
N GLN A 580 -13.56 17.82 2.62
CA GLN A 580 -14.36 19.05 2.63
C GLN A 580 -13.80 20.12 1.70
N GLU A 581 -12.48 20.23 1.57
CA GLU A 581 -11.87 21.16 0.60
C GLU A 581 -12.06 20.64 -0.83
N VAL A 582 -11.94 19.33 -1.06
CA VAL A 582 -12.29 18.72 -2.36
C VAL A 582 -13.73 19.04 -2.75
N LEU A 583 -14.68 18.82 -1.84
CA LEU A 583 -16.10 19.09 -2.07
C LEU A 583 -16.37 20.58 -2.34
N LYS A 584 -15.70 21.48 -1.61
CA LYS A 584 -15.75 22.92 -1.85
C LYS A 584 -15.25 23.27 -3.25
N ILE A 585 -14.08 22.76 -3.66
CA ILE A 585 -13.49 23.03 -4.98
C ILE A 585 -14.42 22.54 -6.09
N ILE A 586 -14.86 21.28 -6.07
CA ILE A 586 -15.70 20.73 -7.16
C ILE A 586 -17.08 21.40 -7.23
N ARG A 587 -17.61 21.89 -6.09
CA ARG A 587 -18.84 22.69 -6.03
C ARG A 587 -18.65 24.07 -6.64
N GLU A 588 -17.61 24.80 -6.25
CA GLU A 588 -17.28 26.12 -6.81
C GLU A 588 -16.96 26.04 -8.30
N GLU A 589 -16.30 24.96 -8.72
CA GLU A 589 -16.02 24.68 -10.12
C GLU A 589 -17.25 24.16 -10.89
N ASN A 590 -18.37 23.87 -10.20
CA ASN A 590 -19.61 23.38 -10.79
C ASN A 590 -19.43 22.13 -11.68
N ILE A 591 -18.72 21.13 -11.17
CA ILE A 591 -18.52 19.85 -11.87
C ILE A 591 -19.07 18.67 -11.06
N LYS A 592 -19.38 17.57 -11.74
CA LYS A 592 -19.68 16.28 -11.11
C LYS A 592 -18.57 15.29 -11.42
N VAL A 593 -18.01 14.69 -10.38
CA VAL A 593 -16.95 13.68 -10.44
C VAL A 593 -17.46 12.29 -10.02
N THR A 594 -16.62 11.28 -10.19
CA THR A 594 -16.81 9.92 -9.68
C THR A 594 -15.77 9.65 -8.60
N PHE A 595 -16.19 9.08 -7.47
CA PHE A 595 -15.30 8.61 -6.41
C PHE A 595 -15.25 7.07 -6.42
N PHE A 596 -14.07 6.49 -6.52
CA PHE A 596 -13.85 5.06 -6.33
C PHE A 596 -13.42 4.82 -4.88
N THR A 597 -14.30 4.21 -4.09
CA THR A 597 -14.14 4.12 -2.63
C THR A 597 -13.69 2.74 -2.20
N VAL A 598 -12.74 2.68 -1.26
CA VAL A 598 -12.32 1.44 -0.61
C VAL A 598 -13.32 1.07 0.48
N GLY A 599 -13.87 -0.14 0.45
CA GLY A 599 -15.01 -0.52 1.29
C GLY A 599 -14.74 -0.58 2.80
N ALA A 600 -13.57 -1.06 3.25
CA ALA A 600 -13.29 -1.26 4.68
C ALA A 600 -13.27 0.05 5.48
N PRO A 601 -12.61 1.14 5.04
CA PRO A 601 -12.70 2.45 5.69
C PRO A 601 -14.13 2.99 5.79
N LEU A 602 -15.02 2.68 4.84
CA LEU A 602 -16.44 3.11 4.90
C LEU A 602 -17.18 2.48 6.09
N LEU A 603 -16.77 1.30 6.53
CA LEU A 603 -17.38 0.61 7.67
C LEU A 603 -16.76 1.01 9.02
N ASP A 604 -15.65 1.74 9.02
CA ASP A 604 -15.03 2.27 10.22
C ASP A 604 -15.54 3.69 10.50
N GLU A 605 -16.42 3.80 11.51
CA GLU A 605 -17.02 5.08 11.93
C GLU A 605 -15.96 6.14 12.31
N SER A 606 -14.79 5.72 12.79
CA SER A 606 -13.72 6.65 13.17
C SER A 606 -13.13 7.41 11.99
N THR A 607 -13.26 6.89 10.77
CA THR A 607 -12.77 7.55 9.56
C THR A 607 -13.71 8.67 9.11
N ASN A 608 -14.98 8.66 9.52
CA ASN A 608 -16.02 9.58 9.02
C ASN A 608 -16.24 9.58 7.49
N LEU A 609 -15.60 8.67 6.72
CA LEU A 609 -15.70 8.63 5.25
C LEU A 609 -17.13 8.36 4.78
N THR A 610 -17.88 7.53 5.51
CA THR A 610 -19.29 7.27 5.17
C THR A 610 -20.13 8.55 5.13
N ASN A 611 -19.93 9.47 6.07
CA ASN A 611 -20.72 10.72 6.08
C ASN A 611 -20.27 11.65 4.95
N VAL A 612 -18.97 11.75 4.72
CA VAL A 612 -18.38 12.50 3.60
C VAL A 612 -18.94 12.01 2.26
N TYR A 613 -18.93 10.71 2.01
CA TYR A 613 -19.41 10.16 0.74
C TYR A 613 -20.93 10.22 0.60
N LYS A 614 -21.70 10.17 1.70
CA LYS A 614 -23.14 10.48 1.67
C LYS A 614 -23.39 11.92 1.23
N GLU A 615 -22.60 12.88 1.70
CA GLU A 615 -22.68 14.27 1.26
C GLU A 615 -22.34 14.39 -0.24
N MET A 616 -21.28 13.72 -0.70
CA MET A 616 -20.89 13.69 -2.11
C MET A 616 -21.96 13.06 -3.00
N GLN A 617 -22.57 11.95 -2.57
CA GLN A 617 -23.69 11.31 -3.26
C GLN A 617 -24.91 12.23 -3.33
N ALA A 618 -25.28 12.89 -2.23
CA ALA A 618 -26.38 13.85 -2.18
C ALA A 618 -26.13 15.08 -3.07
N ALA A 619 -24.86 15.48 -3.22
CA ALA A 619 -24.45 16.50 -4.17
C ALA A 619 -24.45 16.03 -5.63
N GLY A 620 -24.80 14.77 -5.91
CA GLY A 620 -24.95 14.21 -7.26
C GLY A 620 -23.66 13.67 -7.86
N HIS A 621 -22.61 13.47 -7.07
CA HIS A 621 -21.42 12.72 -7.50
C HIS A 621 -21.72 11.23 -7.60
N GLN A 622 -20.93 10.50 -8.39
CA GLN A 622 -21.04 9.05 -8.52
C GLN A 622 -20.12 8.41 -7.48
N LEU A 623 -20.58 7.35 -6.81
CA LEU A 623 -19.72 6.45 -6.03
C LEU A 623 -19.56 5.12 -6.79
N ALA A 624 -18.35 4.59 -6.80
CA ALA A 624 -17.94 3.36 -7.49
C ALA A 624 -16.99 2.54 -6.60
N MET A 625 -16.74 1.28 -6.99
CA MET A 625 -16.02 0.31 -6.16
C MET A 625 -14.50 0.38 -6.38
N HIS A 626 -13.72 0.34 -5.30
CA HIS A 626 -12.25 0.27 -5.32
C HIS A 626 -11.68 -0.89 -4.50
N SER A 627 -12.46 -1.98 -4.38
CA SER A 627 -12.20 -3.18 -3.56
C SER A 627 -12.39 -2.91 -2.08
N PHE A 628 -12.43 -3.98 -1.28
CA PHE A 628 -12.74 -3.83 0.13
C PHE A 628 -11.53 -3.38 0.93
N THR A 629 -10.36 -3.94 0.67
CA THR A 629 -9.13 -3.64 1.41
C THR A 629 -8.02 -3.05 0.55
N HIS A 630 -8.27 -2.76 -0.73
CA HIS A 630 -7.29 -2.17 -1.64
C HIS A 630 -6.06 -3.06 -1.99
N PRO A 631 -6.19 -4.39 -2.26
CA PRO A 631 -5.07 -5.20 -2.74
C PRO A 631 -4.92 -5.14 -4.26
N LYS A 632 -3.73 -5.51 -4.77
CA LYS A 632 -3.54 -5.84 -6.20
C LYS A 632 -4.38 -7.07 -6.56
N MET A 633 -5.59 -6.85 -7.04
CA MET A 633 -6.62 -7.88 -7.21
C MET A 633 -6.15 -9.08 -8.04
N GLU A 634 -5.46 -8.85 -9.17
CA GLU A 634 -4.97 -9.94 -10.01
C GLU A 634 -3.87 -10.77 -9.33
N GLY A 635 -3.07 -10.14 -8.47
CA GLY A 635 -2.01 -10.78 -7.69
C GLY A 635 -2.50 -11.59 -6.50
N LEU A 636 -3.81 -11.56 -6.21
CA LEU A 636 -4.37 -12.29 -5.08
C LEU A 636 -4.21 -13.81 -5.24
N PRO A 637 -4.11 -14.52 -4.10
CA PRO A 637 -3.90 -15.95 -4.01
C PRO A 637 -4.62 -16.85 -5.00
N ASP A 638 -5.93 -16.65 -5.10
CA ASP A 638 -6.90 -17.54 -5.72
C ASP A 638 -8.19 -16.76 -5.95
N TYR A 639 -9.18 -17.38 -6.58
CA TYR A 639 -10.46 -16.71 -6.85
C TYR A 639 -11.24 -16.38 -5.58
N SER A 640 -11.06 -17.12 -4.49
CA SER A 640 -11.83 -16.88 -3.27
C SER A 640 -11.42 -15.59 -2.56
N SER A 641 -10.12 -15.27 -2.57
CA SER A 641 -9.64 -13.97 -2.11
C SER A 641 -10.17 -12.82 -2.97
N ILE A 642 -10.17 -12.99 -4.30
CA ILE A 642 -10.72 -11.98 -5.23
C ILE A 642 -12.23 -11.78 -5.00
N ASP A 643 -12.98 -12.88 -4.90
CA ASP A 643 -14.42 -12.84 -4.66
C ASP A 643 -14.75 -12.19 -3.32
N TRP A 644 -13.95 -12.45 -2.29
CA TRP A 644 -14.15 -11.87 -0.97
C TRP A 644 -14.01 -10.35 -1.03
N GLU A 645 -12.93 -9.84 -1.64
CA GLU A 645 -12.72 -8.40 -1.85
C GLU A 645 -13.89 -7.75 -2.58
N TYR A 646 -14.40 -8.36 -3.66
CA TYR A 646 -15.55 -7.82 -4.37
C TYR A 646 -16.84 -7.89 -3.55
N ASN A 647 -17.11 -9.02 -2.91
CA ASN A 647 -18.37 -9.24 -2.21
C ASN A 647 -18.49 -8.38 -0.95
N GLU A 648 -17.39 -8.16 -0.22
CA GLU A 648 -17.39 -7.25 0.93
C GLU A 648 -17.50 -5.78 0.50
N ASP A 649 -16.87 -5.37 -0.60
CA ASP A 649 -17.02 -4.03 -1.14
C ASP A 649 -18.47 -3.76 -1.63
N ILE A 650 -19.06 -4.71 -2.35
CA ILE A 650 -20.48 -4.66 -2.75
C ILE A 650 -21.40 -4.53 -1.53
N LYS A 651 -21.14 -5.30 -0.46
CA LYS A 651 -21.91 -5.21 0.79
C LYS A 651 -21.75 -3.84 1.45
N ALA A 652 -20.53 -3.32 1.54
CA ALA A 652 -20.25 -2.01 2.14
C ALA A 652 -20.98 -0.90 1.38
N MET A 653 -20.86 -0.89 0.05
CA MET A 653 -21.53 0.08 -0.83
C MET A 653 -23.05 0.04 -0.69
N LYS A 654 -23.63 -1.17 -0.65
CA LYS A 654 -25.06 -1.36 -0.45
C LYS A 654 -25.52 -0.93 0.95
N SER A 655 -24.79 -1.29 2.00
CA SER A 655 -25.20 -0.98 3.38
C SER A 655 -25.05 0.49 3.73
N GLN A 656 -24.00 1.16 3.24
CA GLN A 656 -23.72 2.55 3.60
C GLN A 656 -24.47 3.54 2.70
N PHE A 657 -24.64 3.22 1.40
CA PHE A 657 -25.15 4.17 0.40
C PHE A 657 -26.37 3.69 -0.38
N GLY A 658 -26.77 2.42 -0.23
CA GLY A 658 -27.84 1.82 -1.03
C GLY A 658 -27.48 1.68 -2.51
N ILE A 659 -26.19 1.64 -2.85
CA ILE A 659 -25.70 1.63 -4.24
C ILE A 659 -25.39 0.19 -4.68
N GLU A 660 -25.88 -0.17 -5.86
CA GLU A 660 -25.47 -1.37 -6.60
C GLU A 660 -24.80 -0.94 -7.93
N THR A 661 -23.49 -0.79 -7.90
CA THR A 661 -22.68 -0.31 -9.04
C THR A 661 -21.94 -1.45 -9.72
N SER A 662 -21.72 -1.33 -11.03
CA SER A 662 -20.83 -2.21 -11.80
C SER A 662 -19.60 -1.49 -12.35
N TYR A 663 -19.31 -0.30 -11.81
CA TYR A 663 -18.08 0.43 -12.07
C TYR A 663 -17.07 0.07 -10.99
N PHE A 664 -15.91 -0.39 -11.43
CA PHE A 664 -14.80 -0.77 -10.58
C PHE A 664 -13.51 -0.18 -11.14
N ARG A 665 -12.63 0.28 -10.26
CA ARG A 665 -11.24 0.55 -10.61
C ARG A 665 -10.35 -0.41 -9.84
N PRO A 666 -9.43 -1.13 -10.49
CA PRO A 666 -8.49 -1.99 -9.77
C PRO A 666 -7.49 -1.14 -8.98
N PRO A 667 -7.27 -1.41 -7.68
CA PRO A 667 -6.14 -0.86 -6.94
C PRO A 667 -4.83 -0.99 -7.71
N PHE A 668 -3.99 0.04 -7.66
CA PHE A 668 -2.71 0.13 -8.37
C PHE A 668 -2.81 0.07 -9.90
N GLY A 669 -4.01 0.08 -10.49
CA GLY A 669 -4.19 -0.15 -11.93
C GLY A 669 -3.90 -1.58 -12.38
N THR A 670 -3.51 -2.47 -11.46
CA THR A 670 -3.13 -3.85 -11.75
C THR A 670 -4.35 -4.67 -12.17
N GLU A 671 -4.39 -5.07 -13.43
CA GLU A 671 -5.50 -5.80 -14.03
C GLU A 671 -5.06 -7.11 -14.69
N GLY A 672 -5.98 -8.06 -14.77
CA GLY A 672 -5.80 -9.31 -15.52
C GLY A 672 -7.09 -10.13 -15.59
N ALA A 673 -7.03 -11.27 -16.27
CA ALA A 673 -8.20 -12.05 -16.63
C ALA A 673 -8.99 -12.55 -15.41
N ARG A 674 -8.29 -12.90 -14.31
CA ARG A 674 -8.93 -13.46 -13.12
C ARG A 674 -9.84 -12.42 -12.50
N MET A 675 -9.32 -11.24 -12.16
CA MET A 675 -10.10 -10.22 -11.48
C MET A 675 -11.26 -9.70 -12.35
N ARG A 676 -11.04 -9.58 -13.67
CA ARG A 676 -12.07 -9.14 -14.63
C ARG A 676 -13.27 -10.08 -14.67
N SER A 677 -13.01 -11.39 -14.72
CA SER A 677 -14.08 -12.39 -14.75
C SER A 677 -14.78 -12.52 -13.39
N ARG A 678 -14.02 -12.53 -12.29
CA ARG A 678 -14.60 -12.61 -10.94
C ARG A 678 -15.51 -11.42 -10.66
N LEU A 679 -15.13 -10.21 -11.07
CA LEU A 679 -16.00 -9.04 -10.95
C LEU A 679 -17.32 -9.23 -11.70
N ALA A 680 -17.29 -9.70 -12.95
CA ALA A 680 -18.50 -9.95 -13.74
C ALA A 680 -19.44 -10.95 -13.05
N LYS A 681 -18.88 -12.00 -12.45
CA LYS A 681 -19.61 -12.96 -11.63
C LYS A 681 -20.20 -12.33 -10.37
N SER A 682 -19.41 -11.54 -9.63
CA SER A 682 -19.85 -10.90 -8.38
C SER A 682 -20.97 -9.88 -8.59
N VAL A 683 -20.93 -9.10 -9.68
CA VAL A 683 -21.98 -8.11 -9.97
C VAL A 683 -23.13 -8.68 -10.81
N GLY A 684 -22.99 -9.88 -11.35
CA GLY A 684 -24.02 -10.60 -12.12
C GLY A 684 -24.33 -10.01 -13.50
N LYS A 685 -23.45 -9.17 -14.05
CA LYS A 685 -23.54 -8.53 -15.36
C LYS A 685 -22.17 -8.05 -15.81
N LYS A 686 -22.00 -7.73 -17.09
CA LYS A 686 -20.75 -7.17 -17.61
C LYS A 686 -20.37 -5.84 -16.92
N PRO A 687 -19.27 -5.79 -16.15
CA PRO A 687 -18.84 -4.59 -15.44
C PRO A 687 -17.96 -3.68 -16.31
N THR A 688 -17.85 -2.41 -15.91
CA THR A 688 -16.90 -1.45 -16.47
C THR A 688 -15.70 -1.34 -15.54
N ILE A 689 -14.53 -1.70 -16.04
CA ILE A 689 -13.25 -1.64 -15.33
C ILE A 689 -12.53 -0.39 -15.79
N THR A 690 -12.50 0.60 -14.92
CA THR A 690 -12.12 1.98 -15.22
C THR A 690 -10.67 2.21 -14.86
N ASN A 691 -9.80 2.32 -15.87
CA ASN A 691 -8.42 2.76 -15.70
C ASN A 691 -8.35 4.27 -16.04
N TRP A 692 -7.24 4.78 -16.57
CA TRP A 692 -7.09 6.22 -16.86
C TRP A 692 -6.28 6.52 -18.13
N SER A 693 -6.57 7.65 -18.75
CA SER A 693 -5.76 8.22 -19.85
C SER A 693 -5.10 9.54 -19.46
N VAL A 694 -5.33 10.00 -18.22
CA VAL A 694 -4.72 11.19 -17.62
C VAL A 694 -4.34 10.81 -16.19
N ASP A 695 -3.06 10.73 -15.89
CA ASP A 695 -2.53 10.50 -14.54
C ASP A 695 -1.95 11.81 -14.01
N VAL A 696 -2.38 12.23 -12.81
CA VAL A 696 -1.75 13.38 -12.15
C VAL A 696 -0.39 13.02 -11.55
N GLU A 697 -0.06 11.73 -11.46
CA GLU A 697 1.18 11.20 -10.88
C GLU A 697 1.39 11.73 -9.43
N ASP A 698 0.31 11.88 -8.67
CA ASP A 698 0.34 12.35 -7.28
C ASP A 698 1.11 11.39 -6.38
N TRP A 699 0.93 10.09 -6.58
CA TRP A 699 1.72 9.03 -5.93
C TRP A 699 3.23 9.16 -6.13
N LEU A 700 3.68 9.87 -7.17
CA LEU A 700 5.08 10.11 -7.48
C LEU A 700 5.57 11.47 -6.98
N TRP A 701 4.75 12.52 -7.14
CA TRP A 701 5.19 13.91 -6.97
C TRP A 701 4.64 14.62 -5.73
N ALA A 702 3.51 14.20 -5.17
CA ALA A 702 2.76 14.99 -4.20
C ALA A 702 3.52 15.30 -2.91
N GLU A 703 4.41 14.41 -2.50
CA GLU A 703 5.25 14.54 -1.30
C GLU A 703 6.71 14.89 -1.62
N THR A 704 7.01 15.25 -2.88
CA THR A 704 8.34 15.68 -3.31
C THR A 704 8.52 17.19 -3.20
N ASP A 705 9.74 17.68 -3.39
CA ASP A 705 10.04 19.13 -3.46
C ASP A 705 9.49 19.82 -4.72
N THR A 706 9.00 19.05 -5.71
CA THR A 706 8.44 19.56 -6.96
C THR A 706 7.01 19.05 -7.18
N PRO A 707 6.06 19.29 -6.25
CA PRO A 707 4.71 18.76 -6.36
C PRO A 707 3.93 19.36 -7.53
N GLU A 708 4.38 20.49 -8.09
CA GLU A 708 3.85 21.10 -9.30
C GLU A 708 4.05 20.24 -10.56
N GLN A 709 4.92 19.22 -10.53
CA GLN A 709 5.04 18.27 -11.65
C GLN A 709 3.74 17.52 -11.92
N GLN A 710 2.83 17.44 -10.95
CA GLN A 710 1.48 16.92 -11.18
C GLN A 710 0.73 17.72 -12.27
N LEU A 711 0.92 19.04 -12.34
CA LEU A 711 0.34 19.88 -13.40
C LEU A 711 0.98 19.58 -14.75
N THR A 712 2.30 19.34 -14.78
CA THR A 712 3.02 18.93 -15.99
C THR A 712 2.51 17.58 -16.50
N ALA A 713 2.39 16.58 -15.62
CA ALA A 713 1.89 15.25 -15.95
C ALA A 713 0.44 15.31 -16.48
N PHE A 714 -0.44 16.03 -15.76
CA PHE A 714 -1.81 16.24 -16.18
C PHE A 714 -1.91 16.91 -17.56
N GLN A 715 -1.17 18.02 -17.77
CA GLN A 715 -1.20 18.74 -19.04
C GLN A 715 -0.62 17.90 -20.20
N ARG A 716 0.44 17.12 -19.95
CA ARG A 716 1.04 16.19 -20.93
C ARG A 716 -0.02 15.22 -21.45
N ASP A 717 -0.79 14.59 -20.56
CA ASP A 717 -1.75 13.57 -20.94
C ASP A 717 -3.02 14.18 -21.57
N VAL A 718 -3.46 15.35 -21.09
CA VAL A 718 -4.51 16.13 -21.74
C VAL A 718 -4.12 16.52 -23.17
N ASN A 719 -2.87 16.94 -23.40
CA ASN A 719 -2.36 17.29 -24.73
C ASN A 719 -2.34 16.10 -25.69
N LYS A 720 -2.16 14.88 -25.18
CA LYS A 720 -2.29 13.65 -25.96
C LYS A 720 -3.74 13.27 -26.25
N GLY A 721 -4.72 14.00 -25.71
CA GLY A 721 -6.14 13.77 -25.95
C GLY A 721 -6.85 12.97 -24.85
N GLY A 722 -6.13 12.64 -23.76
CA GLY A 722 -6.70 11.95 -22.60
C GLY A 722 -7.92 12.67 -22.02
N ASN A 723 -8.82 11.89 -21.41
CA ASN A 723 -10.09 12.43 -20.90
C ASN A 723 -10.71 11.68 -19.73
N LEU A 724 -10.00 10.72 -19.16
CA LEU A 724 -10.42 9.98 -17.98
C LEU A 724 -9.28 10.04 -16.97
N VAL A 725 -9.47 10.83 -15.92
CA VAL A 725 -8.44 11.18 -14.94
C VAL A 725 -8.38 10.13 -13.84
N VAL A 726 -7.18 9.87 -13.32
CA VAL A 726 -6.97 9.35 -11.97
C VAL A 726 -6.30 10.42 -11.11
N LEU A 727 -6.74 10.54 -9.86
CA LEU A 727 -6.07 11.30 -8.80
C LEU A 727 -6.57 10.82 -7.45
N HIS A 728 -5.84 11.14 -6.38
CA HIS A 728 -6.19 10.79 -5.01
C HIS A 728 -6.26 12.06 -4.15
N TYR A 729 -7.23 12.16 -3.24
CA TYR A 729 -7.23 13.21 -2.21
C TYR A 729 -6.57 12.71 -0.92
N LEU A 730 -5.39 12.11 -1.08
CA LEU A 730 -4.53 11.65 0.01
C LEU A 730 -3.51 12.72 0.42
N TYR A 731 -3.24 13.69 -0.45
CA TYR A 731 -2.16 14.66 -0.27
C TYR A 731 -2.69 16.10 -0.30
N PRO A 732 -2.30 16.97 0.65
CA PRO A 732 -2.67 18.39 0.63
C PRO A 732 -2.24 19.09 -0.66
N SER A 733 -1.07 18.74 -1.22
CA SER A 733 -0.55 19.31 -2.47
C SER A 733 -1.45 18.98 -3.66
N THR A 734 -1.87 17.73 -3.83
CA THR A 734 -2.80 17.33 -4.90
C THR A 734 -4.14 18.07 -4.79
N VAL A 735 -4.70 18.20 -3.58
CA VAL A 735 -5.93 18.96 -3.34
C VAL A 735 -5.74 20.45 -3.66
N SER A 736 -4.57 21.03 -3.36
CA SER A 736 -4.26 22.42 -3.71
C SER A 736 -4.25 22.67 -5.22
N TYR A 737 -3.84 21.69 -6.02
CA TYR A 737 -3.83 21.75 -7.48
C TYR A 737 -5.14 21.33 -8.15
N LEU A 738 -6.08 20.74 -7.40
CA LEU A 738 -7.35 20.23 -7.94
C LEU A 738 -8.10 21.28 -8.78
N ARG A 739 -8.15 22.53 -8.31
CA ARG A 739 -8.78 23.62 -9.07
C ARG A 739 -8.09 23.83 -10.42
N GLN A 740 -6.77 23.80 -10.46
CA GLN A 740 -6.00 23.99 -11.70
C GLN A 740 -6.19 22.82 -12.67
N PHE A 741 -6.23 21.57 -12.19
CA PHE A 741 -6.56 20.41 -13.04
C PHE A 741 -7.93 20.60 -13.71
N ILE A 742 -8.94 21.01 -12.93
CA ILE A 742 -10.29 21.25 -13.44
C ILE A 742 -10.30 22.37 -14.48
N GLN A 743 -9.56 23.46 -14.25
CA GLN A 743 -9.49 24.57 -15.19
C GLN A 743 -8.77 24.21 -16.49
N ILE A 744 -7.70 23.41 -16.42
CA ILE A 744 -7.03 22.84 -17.61
C ILE A 744 -8.03 21.97 -18.39
N ALA A 745 -8.77 21.08 -17.71
CA ALA A 745 -9.77 20.24 -18.34
C ALA A 745 -10.88 21.06 -19.00
N LYS A 746 -11.38 22.11 -18.35
CA LYS A 746 -12.37 23.05 -18.93
C LYS A 746 -11.83 23.78 -20.16
N GLY A 747 -10.54 24.15 -20.15
CA GLY A 747 -9.85 24.78 -21.28
C GLY A 747 -9.85 23.95 -22.56
N THR A 748 -10.07 22.64 -22.46
CA THR A 748 -10.23 21.76 -23.64
C THR A 748 -11.56 21.96 -24.38
N GLY A 749 -12.54 22.63 -23.77
CA GLY A 749 -13.90 22.77 -24.29
C GLY A 749 -14.76 21.49 -24.19
N LYS A 750 -14.23 20.40 -23.61
CA LYS A 750 -15.00 19.18 -23.32
C LYS A 750 -15.94 19.41 -22.14
N GLN A 751 -17.06 18.70 -22.14
CA GLN A 751 -18.01 18.70 -21.02
C GLN A 751 -17.49 17.80 -19.89
N LEU A 752 -17.32 18.37 -18.70
CA LEU A 752 -16.91 17.64 -17.51
C LEU A 752 -18.12 16.90 -16.92
N MET A 753 -17.98 15.60 -16.66
CA MET A 753 -19.06 14.73 -16.20
C MET A 753 -18.55 13.54 -15.38
N ARG A 754 -19.48 12.74 -14.86
CA ARG A 754 -19.18 11.50 -14.14
C ARG A 754 -18.80 10.38 -15.10
N VAL A 755 -18.12 9.35 -14.59
CA VAL A 755 -17.71 8.18 -15.36
C VAL A 755 -18.89 7.45 -15.99
N ASP A 756 -20.01 7.26 -15.27
CA ASP A 756 -21.22 6.62 -15.84
C ASP A 756 -21.80 7.38 -17.05
N GLN A 757 -21.87 8.71 -16.97
CA GLN A 757 -22.28 9.58 -18.08
C GLN A 757 -21.29 9.53 -19.25
N CYS A 758 -20.00 9.52 -18.93
CA CYS A 758 -18.86 9.38 -19.85
C CYS A 758 -18.86 8.02 -20.57
N MET A 759 -19.37 6.96 -19.92
CA MET A 759 -19.59 5.63 -20.50
C MET A 759 -20.93 5.46 -21.21
N MET A 760 -21.80 6.47 -21.18
CA MET A 760 -23.16 6.42 -21.72
C MET A 760 -24.03 5.36 -21.06
N ASP A 761 -23.91 5.20 -19.73
CA ASP A 761 -24.77 4.30 -18.97
C ASP A 761 -26.24 4.72 -19.09
N PRO A 762 -27.16 3.82 -19.45
CA PRO A 762 -28.58 4.14 -19.53
C PRO A 762 -29.19 4.51 -18.16
N ASN A 763 -28.53 4.14 -17.04
CA ASN A 763 -28.97 4.48 -15.69
C ASN A 763 -28.29 5.75 -15.15
N ALA A 764 -27.39 6.37 -15.91
CA ALA A 764 -26.82 7.65 -15.52
C ALA A 764 -27.90 8.74 -15.55
N PRO A 765 -27.87 9.71 -14.60
CA PRO A 765 -28.74 10.86 -14.63
C PRO A 765 -28.46 11.70 -15.87
N ALA A 766 -29.47 12.47 -16.27
CA ALA A 766 -29.37 13.42 -17.36
C ALA A 766 -28.22 14.43 -17.10
N LEU A 767 -27.63 14.90 -18.21
CA LEU A 767 -26.54 15.89 -18.20
C LEU A 767 -27.03 17.28 -17.77
#